data_AF-A0A2S5B3P8-F1
#
_entry.id   AF-A0A2S5B3P8-F1
#
_cell.length_a   1.000
_cell.length_b   1.000
_cell.length_c   1.000
_cell.angle_alpha   90.00
_cell.angle_beta   90.00
_cell.angle_gamma   90.00
#
_symmetry.space_group_name_H-M   'P 1'
#
loop_
_entity.id
_entity.type
_entity.pdbx_description
1 polymer ?
#
loop_
_entity_poly.entity_id
_entity_poly.type
_entity_poly.pdbx_seq_one_letter_code
_entity_poly.pdbx_strand_id
1 'polypeptide(L)'
;MLSPSSSRTYVRIAFLAFVAVLASLLTARYKLEAPHDRPYGKPVTLGHQAFQVAFSRKPPGGPGTAQAGNQDETGMGGQAQDGDRWDEDALLDWANWNKQGSAAAQEWDPLRADSTPFTELQIKTCVLSPGVYDLCSPASSAKEDATRGEWQRIDKDVSKHVGVYYLYIYARRLMPGSDADVITDIRLLNHTAQIADLSEDGLWVEVSTSLREGVWPRMDPLFLHYKLSSQSSVRAARRASSDNDAGSLEPITQLDVLYGADEVSPLPGYAKIDVPITGGLDDPKRIGNGYGKGTRPGASLAYRRKSPKLPATPTLRFDSSGDFKVLQVADLHFSVGPGECRDVDPQQESECKRLGADVYSLRWLETALDEVKPDLVVFSGDQLNGQKTSWDAQSVVMKFAPLVYNRGIAWTVIFGNHDEEETDLNHEKQMNLMQHLPLFIGEAGPTSVSGSGNYVRSIRSPADSQDDRALFTMYFLDTHANVKKVNPWADPEYDYIKADQINWFRGRSSQIHSYTRPYRSDSRAVRSPLRVGSRREQGRLSRRQDGDGSWQEAAVAELQKLEKEFGLDGSLSPAVEPDDGSNIIQEPSQSQDDVEQDGSSDEAISDSDETSSAPATTSDFTDEEEELLEGADDREPTVLPAGPTRAQPMEAKPNAILWQHIPLPEAYSADIDVSPSGKRLLVGARYEGNGAPKYNSGFWEQGILAQKELPGSTDGVPIDSFWDGEGTSPTEGRPEVKVVANGHCHISSDCRRLSGVWSCFGGGATYSGYGSTAFSRRMRVFEIGDFGEKISTYQLTDARKRINRAALYGAGSLEEQ
;
A
#
# COMPACT_ATOMS: atom_id res chain seq x y z
N MET A 1 -67.13 32.36 -33.59
CA MET A 1 -66.86 31.22 -32.67
C MET A 1 -65.55 30.60 -33.14
N LEU A 2 -64.49 30.43 -32.34
CA LEU A 2 -64.37 30.37 -30.88
C LEU A 2 -63.23 31.26 -30.30
N SER A 3 -63.24 31.38 -28.97
CA SER A 3 -62.44 32.26 -28.08
C SER A 3 -60.90 32.12 -28.17
N PRO A 4 -60.11 33.16 -27.83
CA PRO A 4 -58.68 33.03 -27.53
C PRO A 4 -58.48 32.22 -26.23
N SER A 5 -58.11 30.93 -26.35
CA SER A 5 -57.97 30.06 -25.19
C SER A 5 -56.68 30.32 -24.40
N SER A 6 -56.82 30.33 -23.07
CA SER A 6 -55.76 30.58 -22.09
C SER A 6 -54.61 29.57 -22.08
N SER A 7 -54.75 28.43 -22.78
CA SER A 7 -53.78 27.33 -22.79
C SER A 7 -52.39 27.74 -23.27
N ARG A 8 -52.30 28.61 -24.29
CA ARG A 8 -51.00 29.10 -24.81
C ARG A 8 -50.25 30.00 -23.83
N THR A 9 -50.95 30.66 -22.91
CA THR A 9 -50.33 31.51 -21.90
C THR A 9 -49.72 30.68 -20.78
N TYR A 10 -50.43 29.65 -20.29
CA TYR A 10 -49.90 28.74 -19.26
C TYR A 10 -48.66 27.97 -19.73
N VAL A 11 -48.64 27.46 -20.97
CA VAL A 11 -47.45 26.77 -21.52
C VAL A 11 -46.26 27.72 -21.63
N ARG A 12 -46.47 28.98 -22.03
CA ARG A 12 -45.40 29.99 -22.07
C ARG A 12 -44.89 30.38 -20.69
N ILE A 13 -45.77 30.53 -19.70
CA ILE A 13 -45.38 30.82 -18.31
C ILE A 13 -44.60 29.63 -17.71
N ALA A 14 -45.06 28.40 -17.92
CA ALA A 14 -44.36 27.20 -17.46
C ALA A 14 -42.97 27.05 -18.11
N PHE A 15 -42.86 27.33 -19.42
CA PHE A 15 -41.58 27.30 -20.12
C PHE A 15 -40.62 28.40 -19.64
N LEU A 16 -41.11 29.63 -19.45
CA LEU A 16 -40.29 30.73 -18.90
C LEU A 16 -39.86 30.47 -17.45
N ALA A 17 -40.74 29.89 -16.62
CA ALA A 17 -40.40 29.47 -15.27
C ALA A 17 -39.35 28.36 -15.27
N PHE A 18 -39.48 27.36 -16.14
CA PHE A 18 -38.48 26.29 -16.30
C PHE A 18 -37.12 26.85 -16.74
N VAL A 19 -37.09 27.74 -17.74
CA VAL A 19 -35.85 28.41 -18.19
C VAL A 19 -35.25 29.28 -17.08
N ALA A 20 -36.07 30.01 -16.30
CA ALA A 20 -35.58 30.81 -15.18
C ALA A 20 -35.03 29.96 -14.03
N VAL A 21 -35.65 28.81 -13.72
CA VAL A 21 -35.14 27.84 -12.74
C VAL A 21 -33.85 27.20 -13.23
N LEU A 22 -33.80 26.77 -14.50
CA LEU A 22 -32.59 26.18 -15.09
C LEU A 22 -31.43 27.20 -15.13
N ALA A 23 -31.68 28.45 -15.53
CA ALA A 23 -30.70 29.53 -15.48
C ALA A 23 -30.25 29.85 -14.05
N SER A 24 -31.17 29.84 -13.09
CA SER A 24 -30.84 30.02 -11.66
C SER A 24 -29.98 28.86 -11.12
N LEU A 25 -30.29 27.62 -11.50
CA LEU A 25 -29.51 26.43 -11.12
C LEU A 25 -28.12 26.43 -11.79
N LEU A 26 -28.02 26.81 -13.06
CA LEU A 26 -26.74 26.98 -13.76
C LEU A 26 -25.93 28.15 -13.18
N THR A 27 -26.56 29.23 -12.76
CA THR A 27 -25.89 30.37 -12.11
C THR A 27 -25.46 30.03 -10.67
N ALA A 28 -26.28 29.28 -9.93
CA ALA A 28 -25.93 28.76 -8.61
C ALA A 28 -24.78 27.76 -8.71
N ARG A 29 -24.84 26.83 -9.67
CA ARG A 29 -23.76 25.90 -9.99
C ARG A 29 -22.48 26.64 -10.37
N TYR A 30 -22.56 27.61 -11.29
CA TYR A 30 -21.42 28.48 -11.65
C TYR A 30 -20.85 29.23 -10.44
N LYS A 31 -21.67 29.75 -9.52
CA LYS A 31 -21.18 30.40 -8.28
C LYS A 31 -20.67 29.43 -7.21
N LEU A 32 -21.09 28.17 -7.26
CA LEU A 32 -20.58 27.10 -6.40
C LEU A 32 -19.24 26.56 -6.93
N GLU A 33 -19.09 26.45 -8.25
CA GLU A 33 -17.92 25.95 -8.97
C GLU A 33 -16.86 27.03 -9.27
N ALA A 34 -17.21 28.33 -9.31
CA ALA A 34 -16.24 29.42 -9.51
C ALA A 34 -15.29 29.58 -8.29
N PRO A 35 -13.98 29.28 -8.44
CA PRO A 35 -13.06 29.31 -7.29
C PRO A 35 -12.53 30.72 -6.98
N HIS A 36 -12.56 31.63 -7.94
CA HIS A 36 -11.70 32.81 -7.97
C HIS A 36 -12.11 33.98 -7.03
N ASP A 37 -13.37 34.05 -6.59
CA ASP A 37 -13.93 35.23 -5.89
C ASP A 37 -14.15 35.04 -4.37
N ARG A 38 -13.55 34.01 -3.75
CA ARG A 38 -13.77 33.72 -2.31
C ARG A 38 -12.59 34.17 -1.44
N PRO A 39 -12.76 35.20 -0.57
CA PRO A 39 -11.71 35.58 0.38
C PRO A 39 -11.51 34.49 1.44
N TYR A 40 -10.27 34.01 1.56
CA TYR A 40 -9.90 32.87 2.41
C TYR A 40 -10.01 33.16 3.92
N GLY A 41 -10.18 32.10 4.73
CA GLY A 41 -9.92 32.14 6.17
C GLY A 41 -11.05 32.54 7.12
N LYS A 42 -12.33 32.54 6.70
CA LYS A 42 -13.48 32.73 7.63
C LYS A 42 -14.45 31.55 7.63
N PRO A 43 -14.89 31.06 8.81
CA PRO A 43 -15.87 29.97 8.90
C PRO A 43 -17.24 30.46 8.42
N VAL A 44 -17.94 29.61 7.65
CA VAL A 44 -19.32 29.84 7.20
C VAL A 44 -20.19 28.69 7.71
N THR A 45 -21.25 29.04 8.45
CA THR A 45 -22.17 28.06 9.03
C THR A 45 -23.10 27.47 7.97
N LEU A 46 -22.95 26.18 7.67
CA LEU A 46 -23.83 25.45 6.74
C LEU A 46 -24.76 24.48 7.50
N GLY A 47 -25.81 25.03 8.09
CA GLY A 47 -26.96 24.26 8.60
C GLY A 47 -26.75 23.55 9.95
N HIS A 48 -27.86 23.16 10.57
CA HIS A 48 -27.92 22.68 11.96
C HIS A 48 -27.59 21.17 12.16
N GLN A 49 -26.86 20.52 11.25
CA GLN A 49 -26.64 19.06 11.29
C GLN A 49 -25.19 18.58 11.07
N ALA A 50 -24.19 19.47 11.04
CA ALA A 50 -22.78 19.07 10.96
C ALA A 50 -21.92 19.79 12.01
N PHE A 51 -21.50 19.06 13.05
CA PHE A 51 -20.39 19.47 13.90
C PHE A 51 -19.10 18.87 13.33
N GLN A 52 -18.29 19.69 12.65
CA GLN A 52 -16.86 19.42 12.47
C GLN A 52 -16.07 20.59 13.05
N VAL A 53 -15.21 20.28 14.01
CA VAL A 53 -14.37 21.26 14.72
C VAL A 53 -13.03 21.37 14.00
N ALA A 54 -12.76 22.52 13.38
CA ALA A 54 -11.40 22.89 13.00
C ALA A 54 -10.64 23.42 14.24
N PHE A 55 -9.39 23.01 14.41
CA PHE A 55 -8.63 23.23 15.64
C PHE A 55 -8.24 24.69 15.90
N SER A 56 -8.30 25.09 17.17
CA SER A 56 -7.81 26.39 17.66
C SER A 56 -6.32 26.33 17.99
N ARG A 57 -5.53 27.30 17.50
CA ARG A 57 -4.22 27.67 18.07
C ARG A 57 -4.39 28.92 18.93
N LYS A 58 -3.89 28.90 20.18
CA LYS A 58 -3.53 30.13 20.91
C LYS A 58 -2.28 29.94 21.80
N PRO A 59 -1.23 30.77 21.65
CA PRO A 59 -0.05 30.82 22.53
C PRO A 59 -0.26 31.77 23.74
N PRO A 60 0.68 31.88 24.71
CA PRO A 60 0.41 32.40 26.06
C PRO A 60 0.75 33.89 26.33
N GLY A 61 0.02 34.50 27.28
CA GLY A 61 0.29 35.83 27.91
C GLY A 61 -0.06 37.06 27.05
N GLY A 62 -0.51 38.21 27.56
CA GLY A 62 -0.73 38.72 28.93
C GLY A 62 -1.72 39.92 28.95
N PRO A 63 -1.67 40.82 29.94
CA PRO A 63 -2.82 41.16 30.79
C PRO A 63 -3.81 42.18 30.22
N GLY A 64 -5.10 42.04 30.57
CA GLY A 64 -6.16 43.01 30.27
C GLY A 64 -7.40 42.80 31.14
N THR A 65 -7.83 43.84 31.85
CA THR A 65 -8.93 43.84 32.84
C THR A 65 -10.32 43.99 32.21
N ALA A 66 -11.29 43.16 32.61
CA ALA A 66 -12.57 43.59 33.23
C ALA A 66 -13.61 42.44 33.37
N GLN A 67 -14.26 42.40 34.54
CA GLN A 67 -15.68 42.11 34.85
C GLN A 67 -16.58 41.35 33.85
N ALA A 68 -17.59 40.56 34.27
CA ALA A 68 -17.96 39.95 35.56
C ALA A 68 -19.14 38.99 35.29
N GLY A 69 -19.33 37.95 36.10
CA GLY A 69 -20.49 37.04 35.97
C GLY A 69 -20.36 35.75 36.78
N ASN A 70 -20.85 35.78 38.02
CA ASN A 70 -20.93 34.59 38.88
C ASN A 70 -21.83 33.50 38.28
N GLN A 71 -21.47 32.24 38.48
CA GLN A 71 -22.16 31.38 39.46
C GLN A 71 -21.39 30.06 39.69
N ASP A 72 -20.80 29.97 40.89
CA ASP A 72 -20.83 28.87 41.89
C ASP A 72 -20.74 27.41 41.37
N GLU A 73 -19.63 26.71 41.66
CA GLU A 73 -19.48 25.74 42.77
C GLU A 73 -20.27 24.42 42.52
N THR A 74 -19.68 23.21 42.47
CA THR A 74 -18.61 22.55 43.24
C THR A 74 -18.03 21.40 42.39
N GLY A 75 -16.85 20.81 42.63
CA GLY A 75 -15.87 21.01 43.70
C GLY A 75 -15.68 19.77 44.59
N MET A 76 -14.92 18.76 44.12
CA MET A 76 -13.92 17.99 44.89
C MET A 76 -13.28 16.89 44.04
N GLY A 77 -12.01 16.56 44.29
CA GLY A 77 -11.25 15.52 43.59
C GLY A 77 -10.64 14.50 44.55
N GLY A 78 -9.91 13.53 44.00
CA GLY A 78 -9.15 12.54 44.75
C GLY A 78 -7.97 12.03 43.92
N GLN A 79 -6.79 11.93 44.54
CA GLN A 79 -5.61 11.32 43.95
C GLN A 79 -5.54 9.82 44.26
N ALA A 80 -4.76 9.12 43.44
CA ALA A 80 -3.85 8.03 43.80
C ALA A 80 -4.24 6.57 43.51
N GLN A 81 -3.25 5.92 42.87
CA GLN A 81 -2.74 4.55 43.06
C GLN A 81 -3.31 3.36 42.27
N ASP A 82 -2.35 2.55 41.82
CA ASP A 82 -2.46 1.23 41.21
C ASP A 82 -3.29 0.25 42.03
N GLY A 83 -3.92 -0.70 41.33
CA GLY A 83 -4.49 -1.90 41.92
C GLY A 83 -5.03 -2.85 40.85
N ASP A 84 -4.35 -3.98 40.66
CA ASP A 84 -4.78 -5.05 39.75
C ASP A 84 -6.24 -5.44 39.99
N ARG A 85 -7.06 -5.37 38.93
CA ARG A 85 -8.42 -5.93 38.95
C ARG A 85 -8.89 -6.37 37.55
N TRP A 86 -8.60 -7.64 37.28
CA TRP A 86 -9.34 -8.62 36.47
C TRP A 86 -10.39 -8.12 35.46
N ASP A 87 -10.19 -8.50 34.20
CA ASP A 87 -11.09 -8.24 33.07
C ASP A 87 -12.55 -8.69 33.31
N GLU A 88 -13.50 -7.75 33.24
CA GLU A 88 -14.94 -8.03 33.10
C GLU A 88 -15.51 -7.67 31.71
N ASP A 89 -14.67 -7.14 30.80
CA ASP A 89 -15.12 -6.57 29.51
C ASP A 89 -15.70 -7.60 28.52
N ALA A 90 -15.33 -8.88 28.64
CA ALA A 90 -15.82 -9.95 27.76
C ALA A 90 -17.33 -10.28 27.94
N LEU A 91 -17.98 -9.76 28.99
CA LEU A 91 -19.41 -9.97 29.26
C LEU A 91 -20.29 -8.74 28.98
N LEU A 92 -19.71 -7.61 28.56
CA LEU A 92 -20.47 -6.40 28.21
C LEU A 92 -20.84 -6.31 26.73
N ASP A 93 -20.11 -7.02 25.86
CA ASP A 93 -20.29 -6.95 24.41
C ASP A 93 -21.62 -7.57 23.93
N TRP A 94 -22.13 -8.61 24.60
CA TRP A 94 -23.44 -9.20 24.28
C TRP A 94 -24.63 -8.34 24.74
N ALA A 95 -24.44 -7.45 25.72
CA ALA A 95 -25.51 -6.71 26.37
C ALA A 95 -25.82 -5.36 25.68
N ASN A 96 -24.85 -4.77 24.97
CA ASN A 96 -24.99 -3.46 24.32
C ASN A 96 -25.83 -3.49 23.02
N TRP A 97 -26.14 -4.68 22.48
CA TRP A 97 -26.96 -4.86 21.28
C TRP A 97 -28.40 -4.32 21.40
N ASN A 98 -28.95 -4.26 22.62
CA ASN A 98 -30.35 -3.85 22.89
C ASN A 98 -30.67 -2.35 22.63
N LYS A 99 -29.82 -1.61 21.92
CA LYS A 99 -30.01 -0.17 21.63
C LYS A 99 -29.96 0.24 20.15
N GLN A 100 -29.79 -0.67 19.20
CA GLN A 100 -29.95 -0.35 17.77
C GLN A 100 -31.24 -0.98 17.22
N GLY A 101 -32.30 -0.18 17.17
CA GLY A 101 -33.58 -0.56 16.60
C GLY A 101 -33.64 -0.35 15.08
N SER A 102 -34.46 -1.19 14.43
CA SER A 102 -34.99 -1.08 13.06
C SER A 102 -34.00 -1.02 11.88
N ALA A 103 -33.83 -2.19 11.24
CA ALA A 103 -34.22 -2.41 9.84
C ALA A 103 -33.76 -1.38 8.79
N ALA A 104 -32.45 -1.30 8.56
CA ALA A 104 -31.92 -1.28 7.20
C ALA A 104 -31.51 -2.71 6.82
N ALA A 105 -31.73 -3.13 5.58
CA ALA A 105 -31.26 -4.44 5.12
C ALA A 105 -29.74 -4.50 5.29
N GLN A 106 -29.25 -5.46 6.08
CA GLN A 106 -27.84 -5.52 6.46
C GLN A 106 -27.03 -6.06 5.29
N GLU A 107 -26.48 -5.14 4.48
CA GLU A 107 -25.62 -5.44 3.33
C GLU A 107 -24.42 -6.30 3.75
N TRP A 108 -24.02 -7.22 2.88
CA TRP A 108 -22.91 -8.12 3.15
C TRP A 108 -21.57 -7.38 3.03
N ASP A 109 -20.75 -7.49 4.08
CA ASP A 109 -19.41 -6.90 4.13
C ASP A 109 -18.44 -7.91 4.78
N PRO A 110 -17.45 -8.45 4.02
CA PRO A 110 -16.47 -9.40 4.54
C PRO A 110 -15.40 -8.74 5.44
N LEU A 111 -15.28 -7.42 5.41
CA LEU A 111 -14.38 -6.66 6.29
C LEU A 111 -15.01 -6.47 7.67
N ARG A 112 -16.35 -6.42 7.75
CA ARG A 112 -17.09 -6.23 9.01
C ARG A 112 -16.74 -7.31 10.03
N ALA A 113 -16.40 -6.87 11.24
CA ALA A 113 -16.05 -7.74 12.36
C ALA A 113 -17.28 -8.39 13.04
N ASP A 114 -18.19 -9.03 12.28
CA ASP A 114 -19.33 -9.75 12.87
C ASP A 114 -18.87 -10.98 13.66
N SER A 115 -19.31 -11.07 14.91
CA SER A 115 -19.09 -12.18 15.84
C SER A 115 -20.28 -13.15 15.91
N THR A 116 -21.40 -12.84 15.24
CA THR A 116 -22.63 -13.63 15.28
C THR A 116 -22.48 -14.91 14.45
N PRO A 117 -22.55 -16.11 15.05
CA PRO A 117 -22.42 -17.37 14.32
C PRO A 117 -23.50 -17.57 13.26
N PHE A 118 -23.17 -18.31 12.20
CA PHE A 118 -24.17 -18.89 11.32
C PHE A 118 -24.86 -20.09 11.97
N THR A 119 -26.13 -20.30 11.61
CA THR A 119 -26.99 -21.42 12.08
C THR A 119 -27.54 -22.26 10.94
N GLU A 120 -27.82 -21.66 9.78
CA GLU A 120 -28.27 -22.37 8.57
C GLU A 120 -27.58 -21.77 7.33
N LEU A 121 -27.27 -22.61 6.34
CA LEU A 121 -26.82 -22.21 5.00
C LEU A 121 -27.74 -22.78 3.93
N GLN A 122 -27.99 -22.01 2.87
CA GLN A 122 -28.61 -22.46 1.62
C GLN A 122 -27.91 -21.86 0.41
N ILE A 123 -28.03 -22.53 -0.73
CA ILE A 123 -27.54 -22.06 -2.04
C ILE A 123 -28.76 -21.93 -2.95
N LYS A 124 -28.87 -20.83 -3.71
CA LYS A 124 -29.94 -20.60 -4.69
C LYS A 124 -29.39 -20.01 -5.98
N THR A 125 -29.92 -20.51 -7.10
CA THR A 125 -29.77 -19.90 -8.42
C THR A 125 -30.74 -18.74 -8.60
N CYS A 126 -30.34 -17.71 -9.35
CA CYS A 126 -31.23 -16.64 -9.79
C CYS A 126 -31.05 -16.33 -11.27
N VAL A 127 -32.16 -16.20 -12.00
CA VAL A 127 -32.15 -15.86 -13.44
C VAL A 127 -31.98 -14.35 -13.66
N LEU A 128 -32.25 -13.53 -12.65
CA LEU A 128 -32.14 -12.07 -12.68
C LEU A 128 -31.04 -11.61 -11.72
N SER A 129 -30.36 -10.50 -12.03
CA SER A 129 -29.43 -9.88 -11.08
C SER A 129 -30.20 -9.31 -9.88
N PRO A 130 -29.90 -9.71 -8.63
CA PRO A 130 -30.74 -9.40 -7.47
C PRO A 130 -30.39 -8.04 -6.86
N GLY A 131 -30.68 -6.96 -7.61
CA GLY A 131 -30.30 -5.58 -7.25
C GLY A 131 -31.36 -4.72 -6.52
N VAL A 132 -32.64 -5.12 -6.50
CA VAL A 132 -33.72 -4.34 -5.83
C VAL A 132 -34.74 -5.21 -5.10
N TYR A 133 -35.04 -6.40 -5.63
CA TYR A 133 -35.83 -7.43 -4.96
C TYR A 133 -35.10 -8.76 -5.10
N ASP A 134 -34.85 -9.43 -3.99
CA ASP A 134 -34.27 -10.78 -4.02
C ASP A 134 -35.37 -11.82 -4.25
N LEU A 135 -35.88 -11.86 -5.48
CA LEU A 135 -36.92 -12.78 -5.95
C LEU A 135 -36.47 -14.26 -5.93
N CYS A 136 -35.20 -14.52 -5.64
CA CYS A 136 -34.57 -15.83 -5.63
C CYS A 136 -34.03 -16.23 -4.25
N SER A 137 -34.22 -15.38 -3.24
CA SER A 137 -33.93 -15.69 -1.85
C SER A 137 -34.66 -16.97 -1.40
N PRO A 138 -34.07 -17.75 -0.46
CA PRO A 138 -34.74 -18.93 0.06
C PRO A 138 -36.10 -18.60 0.65
N ALA A 139 -37.13 -19.34 0.24
CA ALA A 139 -38.48 -19.16 0.77
C ALA A 139 -38.49 -19.31 2.31
N SER A 140 -39.17 -18.39 2.98
CA SER A 140 -39.33 -18.37 4.43
C SER A 140 -40.69 -17.80 4.81
N SER A 141 -41.27 -18.30 5.89
CA SER A 141 -42.45 -17.70 6.51
C SER A 141 -42.06 -16.71 7.62
N ALA A 142 -42.90 -15.70 7.86
CA ALA A 142 -42.69 -14.75 8.96
C ALA A 142 -42.53 -15.41 10.35
N LYS A 143 -43.01 -16.64 10.54
CA LYS A 143 -42.77 -17.43 11.75
C LYS A 143 -41.35 -18.00 11.80
N GLU A 144 -40.82 -18.48 10.67
CA GLU A 144 -39.44 -18.96 10.58
C GLU A 144 -38.47 -17.81 10.74
N ASP A 145 -38.69 -16.66 10.08
CA ASP A 145 -37.82 -15.49 10.24
C ASP A 145 -37.83 -14.95 11.67
N ALA A 146 -39.01 -14.88 12.30
CA ALA A 146 -39.13 -14.50 13.71
C ALA A 146 -38.50 -15.49 14.72
N THR A 147 -38.13 -16.71 14.31
CA THR A 147 -37.52 -17.73 15.19
C THR A 147 -36.09 -18.12 14.82
N ARG A 148 -35.67 -17.88 13.57
CA ARG A 148 -34.38 -18.31 12.99
C ARG A 148 -33.58 -17.17 12.35
N GLY A 149 -34.14 -15.96 12.31
CA GLY A 149 -33.60 -14.83 11.56
C GLY A 149 -33.98 -14.85 10.08
N GLU A 150 -33.90 -13.69 9.44
CA GLU A 150 -34.05 -13.56 7.99
C GLU A 150 -32.82 -14.12 7.25
N TRP A 151 -32.99 -14.51 5.99
CA TRP A 151 -31.87 -14.93 5.14
C TRP A 151 -31.02 -13.74 4.71
N GLN A 152 -29.73 -13.76 5.05
CA GLN A 152 -28.74 -12.80 4.55
C GLN A 152 -28.02 -13.40 3.35
N ARG A 153 -27.97 -12.68 2.22
CA ARG A 153 -27.18 -13.07 1.04
C ARG A 153 -25.71 -12.74 1.28
N ILE A 154 -24.80 -13.67 0.99
CA ILE A 154 -23.38 -13.38 0.84
C ILE A 154 -23.21 -12.84 -0.57
N ASP A 155 -22.91 -11.54 -0.71
CA ASP A 155 -23.12 -10.83 -1.98
C ASP A 155 -21.97 -10.97 -2.99
N LYS A 156 -21.60 -12.23 -3.27
CA LYS A 156 -20.69 -12.62 -4.34
C LYS A 156 -21.30 -13.80 -5.09
N ASP A 157 -21.44 -13.66 -6.41
CA ASP A 157 -21.94 -14.72 -7.29
C ASP A 157 -20.87 -15.82 -7.41
N VAL A 158 -21.14 -16.96 -6.77
CA VAL A 158 -20.31 -18.17 -6.77
C VAL A 158 -19.92 -18.61 -8.19
N SER A 159 -20.76 -18.26 -9.18
CA SER A 159 -20.59 -18.61 -10.59
C SER A 159 -20.23 -17.41 -11.51
N LYS A 160 -19.75 -16.29 -10.96
CA LYS A 160 -19.38 -15.07 -11.72
C LYS A 160 -18.49 -15.43 -12.92
N HIS A 161 -18.87 -14.98 -14.11
CA HIS A 161 -18.27 -15.30 -15.43
C HIS A 161 -18.31 -16.77 -15.92
N VAL A 162 -18.79 -17.73 -15.13
CA VAL A 162 -18.83 -19.17 -15.51
C VAL A 162 -20.24 -19.79 -15.48
N GLY A 163 -21.21 -19.13 -14.85
CA GLY A 163 -22.62 -19.53 -14.77
C GLY A 163 -23.47 -19.00 -15.92
N VAL A 164 -24.55 -19.72 -16.24
CA VAL A 164 -25.66 -19.21 -17.10
C VAL A 164 -26.76 -18.50 -16.29
N TYR A 165 -26.67 -18.58 -14.97
CA TYR A 165 -27.51 -17.92 -13.97
C TYR A 165 -26.59 -17.39 -12.86
N TYR A 166 -27.05 -16.47 -12.04
CA TYR A 166 -26.36 -16.11 -10.80
C TYR A 166 -26.51 -17.23 -9.77
N LEU A 167 -25.50 -17.45 -8.93
CA LEU A 167 -25.53 -18.46 -7.86
C LEU A 167 -25.05 -17.84 -6.56
N TYR A 168 -25.92 -17.75 -5.55
CA TYR A 168 -25.60 -17.12 -4.28
C TYR A 168 -25.76 -18.05 -3.08
N ILE A 169 -24.94 -17.81 -2.06
CA ILE A 169 -25.05 -18.45 -0.75
C ILE A 169 -25.85 -17.52 0.17
N TYR A 170 -26.78 -18.09 0.91
CA TYR A 170 -27.61 -17.43 1.89
C TYR A 170 -27.35 -18.05 3.25
N ALA A 171 -27.22 -17.20 4.27
CA ALA A 171 -26.96 -17.60 5.64
C ALA A 171 -28.01 -17.05 6.59
N ARG A 172 -28.35 -17.84 7.63
CA ARG A 172 -29.00 -17.36 8.84
C ARG A 172 -27.99 -17.22 9.96
N ARG A 173 -28.19 -16.22 10.80
CA ARG A 173 -27.36 -15.92 11.96
C ARG A 173 -28.08 -16.27 13.26
N LEU A 174 -27.32 -16.58 14.30
CA LEU A 174 -27.86 -16.90 15.61
C LEU A 174 -28.65 -15.72 16.20
N MET A 175 -29.94 -15.93 16.46
CA MET A 175 -30.81 -14.91 17.05
C MET A 175 -30.54 -14.73 18.55
N PRO A 176 -30.61 -13.49 19.09
CA PRO A 176 -30.46 -13.25 20.53
C PRO A 176 -31.43 -14.10 21.36
N GLY A 177 -30.89 -14.84 22.34
CA GLY A 177 -31.66 -15.74 23.21
C GLY A 177 -32.04 -17.09 22.60
N SER A 178 -31.65 -17.38 21.35
CA SER A 178 -31.83 -18.69 20.74
C SER A 178 -30.82 -19.71 21.28
N ASP A 179 -31.25 -20.95 21.47
CA ASP A 179 -30.45 -22.12 21.82
C ASP A 179 -30.02 -22.96 20.60
N ALA A 180 -30.33 -22.49 19.38
CA ALA A 180 -30.01 -23.18 18.13
C ALA A 180 -28.52 -23.55 18.01
N ASP A 181 -28.26 -24.71 17.41
CA ASP A 181 -26.92 -25.16 17.07
C ASP A 181 -26.26 -24.21 16.06
N VAL A 182 -24.93 -24.12 16.13
CA VAL A 182 -24.12 -23.19 15.33
C VAL A 182 -23.20 -23.95 14.39
N ILE A 183 -22.93 -23.35 13.24
CA ILE A 183 -22.07 -23.93 12.21
C ILE A 183 -20.60 -23.86 12.66
N THR A 184 -19.93 -25.01 12.64
CA THR A 184 -18.56 -25.20 13.15
C THR A 184 -17.62 -25.89 12.17
N ASP A 185 -18.09 -26.46 11.07
CA ASP A 185 -17.22 -26.91 9.98
C ASP A 185 -17.97 -26.80 8.65
N ILE A 186 -17.23 -26.65 7.54
CA ILE A 186 -17.76 -26.63 6.18
C ILE A 186 -16.85 -27.50 5.30
N ARG A 187 -17.43 -28.46 4.58
CA ARG A 187 -16.74 -29.35 3.64
C ARG A 187 -17.47 -29.36 2.30
N LEU A 188 -16.73 -29.47 1.20
CA LEU A 188 -17.28 -29.52 -0.15
C LEU A 188 -17.01 -30.89 -0.75
N LEU A 189 -18.06 -31.62 -1.14
CA LEU A 189 -17.98 -33.00 -1.62
C LEU A 189 -18.60 -33.11 -3.02
N ASN A 190 -17.89 -33.77 -3.95
CA ASN A 190 -18.34 -34.02 -5.32
C ASN A 190 -18.96 -35.43 -5.50
N HIS A 191 -19.23 -36.11 -4.39
CA HIS A 191 -19.77 -37.46 -4.31
C HIS A 191 -20.71 -37.55 -3.09
N THR A 192 -21.51 -38.61 -3.01
CA THR A 192 -22.36 -38.87 -1.84
C THR A 192 -21.50 -39.08 -0.59
N ALA A 193 -21.71 -38.25 0.43
CA ALA A 193 -20.91 -38.25 1.64
C ALA A 193 -20.91 -39.61 2.35
N GLN A 194 -19.72 -40.06 2.75
CA GLN A 194 -19.48 -41.24 3.56
C GLN A 194 -19.02 -40.82 4.96
N ILE A 195 -19.02 -41.78 5.90
CA ILE A 195 -18.59 -41.55 7.29
C ILE A 195 -17.12 -41.11 7.37
N ALA A 196 -16.29 -41.43 6.37
CA ALA A 196 -14.88 -41.00 6.30
C ALA A 196 -14.70 -39.54 5.82
N ASP A 197 -15.65 -39.00 5.03
CA ASP A 197 -15.54 -37.66 4.44
C ASP A 197 -15.97 -36.56 5.42
N LEU A 198 -16.81 -36.95 6.39
CA LEU A 198 -17.34 -36.13 7.46
C LEU A 198 -16.75 -36.60 8.81
N SER A 199 -16.92 -35.84 9.88
CA SER A 199 -16.54 -36.33 11.22
C SER A 199 -17.64 -37.21 11.82
N GLU A 200 -17.27 -38.33 12.47
CA GLU A 200 -18.23 -39.20 13.16
C GLU A 200 -19.00 -38.49 14.28
N ASP A 201 -18.43 -37.44 14.86
CA ASP A 201 -19.08 -36.59 15.85
C ASP A 201 -19.85 -35.42 15.20
N GLY A 202 -21.08 -35.20 15.66
CA GLY A 202 -21.92 -34.04 15.31
C GLY A 202 -22.95 -34.29 14.20
N LEU A 203 -23.83 -33.30 14.01
CA LEU A 203 -24.86 -33.33 12.97
C LEU A 203 -24.35 -32.62 11.72
N TRP A 204 -24.27 -33.35 10.61
CA TRP A 204 -23.92 -32.79 9.31
C TRP A 204 -25.16 -32.56 8.46
N VAL A 205 -25.20 -31.42 7.77
CA VAL A 205 -26.28 -31.02 6.87
C VAL A 205 -25.72 -30.78 5.47
N GLU A 206 -26.23 -31.51 4.48
CA GLU A 206 -25.98 -31.26 3.06
C GLU A 206 -26.91 -30.13 2.56
N VAL A 207 -26.34 -29.14 1.87
CA VAL A 207 -27.11 -28.15 1.12
C VAL A 207 -27.50 -28.73 -0.23
N SER A 208 -28.80 -28.90 -0.45
CA SER A 208 -29.37 -29.63 -1.61
C SER A 208 -29.09 -29.04 -2.99
N THR A 209 -28.54 -27.83 -3.09
CA THR A 209 -28.17 -27.19 -4.35
C THR A 209 -26.64 -27.17 -4.49
N SER A 210 -26.15 -27.67 -5.62
CA SER A 210 -24.73 -27.70 -5.96
C SER A 210 -24.14 -26.29 -6.07
N LEU A 211 -22.92 -26.08 -5.56
CA LEU A 211 -22.10 -24.89 -5.82
C LEU A 211 -21.67 -24.76 -7.29
N ARG A 212 -21.89 -25.81 -8.09
CA ARG A 212 -21.64 -25.85 -9.54
C ARG A 212 -22.94 -25.84 -10.37
N GLU A 213 -24.09 -25.57 -9.75
CA GLU A 213 -25.37 -25.47 -10.46
C GLU A 213 -25.33 -24.30 -11.46
N GLY A 214 -25.78 -24.54 -12.69
CA GLY A 214 -25.70 -23.53 -13.77
C GLY A 214 -24.31 -23.23 -14.34
N VAL A 215 -23.22 -23.82 -13.81
CA VAL A 215 -21.86 -23.64 -14.36
C VAL A 215 -21.74 -24.26 -15.75
N TRP A 216 -21.20 -23.53 -16.72
CA TRP A 216 -21.09 -23.93 -18.12
C TRP A 216 -19.64 -23.93 -18.65
N PRO A 217 -19.23 -24.89 -19.49
CA PRO A 217 -19.89 -26.18 -19.78
C PRO A 217 -20.12 -27.01 -18.52
N ARG A 218 -21.13 -27.87 -18.47
CA ARG A 218 -21.50 -28.57 -17.22
C ARG A 218 -20.31 -29.26 -16.52
N MET A 219 -20.23 -29.10 -15.20
CA MET A 219 -19.33 -29.86 -14.30
C MET A 219 -20.11 -30.90 -13.49
N ASP A 220 -19.38 -31.86 -12.91
CA ASP A 220 -19.94 -32.73 -11.88
C ASP A 220 -20.32 -31.91 -10.63
N PRO A 221 -21.47 -32.19 -9.99
CA PRO A 221 -21.95 -31.44 -8.83
C PRO A 221 -20.93 -31.38 -7.67
N LEU A 222 -20.99 -30.29 -6.91
CA LEU A 222 -20.20 -30.11 -5.68
C LEU A 222 -21.13 -29.57 -4.59
N PHE A 223 -21.37 -30.35 -3.55
CA PHE A 223 -22.34 -30.04 -2.50
C PHE A 223 -21.64 -29.54 -1.24
N LEU A 224 -22.16 -28.42 -0.69
CA LEU A 224 -21.72 -27.86 0.57
C LEU A 224 -22.33 -28.65 1.72
N HIS A 225 -21.48 -29.17 2.59
CA HIS A 225 -21.85 -29.83 3.84
C HIS A 225 -21.39 -28.96 5.01
N TYR A 226 -22.24 -28.77 6.02
CA TYR A 226 -21.87 -28.03 7.23
C TYR A 226 -22.17 -28.80 8.52
N LYS A 227 -21.29 -28.65 9.52
CA LYS A 227 -21.41 -29.30 10.84
C LYS A 227 -22.07 -28.37 11.84
N LEU A 228 -23.19 -28.81 12.39
CA LEU A 228 -23.88 -28.19 13.52
C LEU A 228 -23.30 -28.72 14.84
N SER A 229 -22.97 -27.79 15.73
CA SER A 229 -22.52 -28.06 17.09
C SER A 229 -23.36 -27.28 18.10
N SER A 230 -23.71 -27.91 19.23
CA SER A 230 -24.47 -27.23 20.27
C SER A 230 -23.66 -26.11 20.92
N GLN A 231 -24.33 -24.99 21.21
CA GLN A 231 -23.71 -23.89 21.95
C GLN A 231 -23.18 -24.34 23.32
N SER A 232 -23.75 -25.39 23.92
CA SER A 232 -23.25 -25.94 25.18
C SER A 232 -21.87 -26.59 25.01
N SER A 233 -21.66 -27.32 23.91
CA SER A 233 -20.36 -27.90 23.52
C SER A 233 -19.32 -26.80 23.26
N VAL A 234 -19.68 -25.75 22.51
CA VAL A 234 -18.79 -24.60 22.24
C VAL A 234 -18.39 -23.91 23.55
N ARG A 235 -19.34 -23.61 24.44
CA ARG A 235 -19.08 -23.00 25.77
C ARG A 235 -18.31 -23.93 26.72
N ALA A 236 -18.31 -25.24 26.49
CA ALA A 236 -17.51 -26.20 27.25
C ALA A 236 -16.08 -26.23 26.72
N ALA A 237 -15.89 -26.24 25.40
CA ALA A 237 -14.58 -26.18 24.75
C ALA A 237 -13.84 -24.88 25.10
N ARG A 238 -14.49 -23.71 24.98
CA ARG A 238 -13.89 -22.43 25.40
C ARG A 238 -13.48 -22.41 26.88
N ARG A 239 -14.28 -23.02 27.76
CA ARG A 239 -13.96 -23.15 29.19
C ARG A 239 -12.86 -24.16 29.51
N ALA A 240 -12.57 -25.08 28.59
CA ALA A 240 -11.47 -26.03 28.72
C ALA A 240 -10.14 -25.48 28.18
N SER A 241 -10.18 -24.46 27.31
CA SER A 241 -8.98 -23.78 26.80
C SER A 241 -8.55 -22.62 27.69
N SER A 242 -7.24 -22.36 27.73
CA SER A 242 -6.63 -21.26 28.50
C SER A 242 -6.84 -19.87 27.88
N ASP A 243 -7.20 -19.81 26.59
CA ASP A 243 -7.37 -18.60 25.78
C ASP A 243 -8.83 -18.31 25.41
N ASN A 244 -9.78 -19.06 26.00
CA ASN A 244 -11.21 -18.99 25.69
C ASN A 244 -11.54 -19.31 24.21
N ASP A 245 -10.68 -20.07 23.51
CA ASP A 245 -10.93 -20.62 22.17
C ASP A 245 -11.61 -22.01 22.23
N ALA A 246 -12.55 -22.27 21.32
CA ALA A 246 -13.13 -23.61 21.13
C ALA A 246 -12.42 -24.43 20.04
N GLY A 247 -11.38 -23.89 19.40
CA GLY A 247 -10.59 -24.57 18.38
C GLY A 247 -11.44 -24.92 17.16
N SER A 248 -11.50 -26.21 16.81
CA SER A 248 -12.37 -26.70 15.72
C SER A 248 -13.87 -26.55 16.00
N LEU A 249 -14.27 -26.34 17.25
CA LEU A 249 -15.66 -26.03 17.65
C LEU A 249 -15.93 -24.52 17.70
N GLU A 250 -14.97 -23.65 17.40
CA GLU A 250 -15.20 -22.21 17.35
C GLU A 250 -16.14 -21.88 16.16
N PRO A 251 -17.29 -21.20 16.35
CA PRO A 251 -18.28 -21.09 15.30
C PRO A 251 -17.83 -20.25 14.11
N ILE A 252 -18.36 -20.54 12.93
CA ILE A 252 -18.14 -19.74 11.72
C ILE A 252 -19.08 -18.54 11.75
N THR A 253 -18.52 -17.33 11.62
CA THR A 253 -19.26 -16.06 11.63
C THR A 253 -19.26 -15.36 10.27
N GLN A 254 -18.39 -15.76 9.34
CA GLN A 254 -18.33 -15.23 7.98
C GLN A 254 -17.96 -16.31 6.95
N LEU A 255 -18.39 -16.11 5.70
CA LEU A 255 -18.05 -16.91 4.54
C LEU A 255 -17.89 -15.97 3.34
N ASP A 256 -16.78 -16.05 2.63
CA ASP A 256 -16.46 -15.23 1.46
C ASP A 256 -16.24 -16.12 0.23
N VAL A 257 -16.43 -15.53 -0.96
CA VAL A 257 -16.08 -16.14 -2.25
C VAL A 257 -14.81 -15.47 -2.75
N LEU A 258 -13.80 -16.27 -3.05
CA LEU A 258 -12.54 -15.84 -3.66
C LEU A 258 -12.55 -16.27 -5.12
N TYR A 259 -12.13 -15.39 -6.03
CA TYR A 259 -11.99 -15.71 -7.45
C TYR A 259 -10.50 -15.72 -7.83
N GLY A 260 -10.13 -16.50 -8.84
CA GLY A 260 -8.72 -16.82 -9.13
C GLY A 260 -8.35 -18.22 -8.61
N ALA A 261 -7.07 -18.60 -8.75
CA ALA A 261 -6.61 -19.92 -8.33
C ALA A 261 -5.96 -19.88 -6.93
N ASP A 262 -4.72 -20.34 -6.78
CA ASP A 262 -4.04 -20.46 -5.47
C ASP A 262 -3.18 -19.27 -5.11
N GLU A 263 -2.88 -18.40 -6.08
CA GLU A 263 -2.23 -17.10 -5.89
C GLU A 263 -3.10 -16.06 -5.17
N VAL A 264 -4.41 -16.27 -5.08
CA VAL A 264 -5.34 -15.38 -4.38
C VAL A 264 -5.51 -15.82 -2.92
N SER A 265 -5.00 -15.00 -2.00
CA SER A 265 -5.12 -15.25 -0.57
C SER A 265 -6.49 -14.88 -0.03
N PRO A 266 -7.00 -15.59 1.01
CA PRO A 266 -8.15 -15.12 1.78
C PRO A 266 -7.82 -13.84 2.57
N LEU A 267 -8.84 -13.03 2.85
CA LEU A 267 -8.72 -11.88 3.77
C LEU A 267 -8.18 -12.30 5.15
N PRO A 268 -7.51 -11.41 5.91
CA PRO A 268 -6.98 -11.73 7.23
C PRO A 268 -7.97 -12.47 8.14
N GLY A 269 -7.53 -13.61 8.68
CA GLY A 269 -8.30 -14.47 9.58
C GLY A 269 -9.30 -15.42 8.89
N TYR A 270 -9.55 -15.29 7.58
CA TYR A 270 -10.29 -16.29 6.82
C TYR A 270 -9.39 -17.48 6.47
N ALA A 271 -9.94 -18.69 6.56
CA ALA A 271 -9.34 -19.92 6.05
C ALA A 271 -9.99 -20.26 4.70
N LYS A 272 -9.19 -20.41 3.64
CA LYS A 272 -9.64 -20.95 2.33
C LYS A 272 -9.99 -22.43 2.49
N ILE A 273 -11.05 -22.89 1.83
CA ILE A 273 -11.38 -24.31 1.73
C ILE A 273 -10.60 -24.90 0.54
N ASP A 274 -9.83 -25.97 0.80
CA ASP A 274 -8.88 -26.56 -0.17
C ASP A 274 -9.53 -27.08 -1.46
N VAL A 275 -10.82 -27.42 -1.43
CA VAL A 275 -11.57 -27.90 -2.60
C VAL A 275 -12.16 -26.70 -3.36
N PRO A 276 -11.67 -26.36 -4.55
CA PRO A 276 -12.19 -25.25 -5.33
C PRO A 276 -13.53 -25.59 -6.00
N ILE A 277 -14.36 -24.56 -6.15
CA ILE A 277 -15.67 -24.62 -6.80
C ILE A 277 -15.50 -24.77 -8.31
N THR A 278 -14.63 -23.95 -8.92
CA THR A 278 -14.22 -24.05 -10.34
C THR A 278 -12.71 -23.88 -10.45
N GLY A 279 -12.12 -24.23 -11.59
CA GLY A 279 -10.67 -24.08 -11.82
C GLY A 279 -9.77 -25.16 -11.18
N GLY A 280 -10.34 -26.06 -10.37
CA GLY A 280 -9.65 -27.19 -9.74
C GLY A 280 -9.12 -28.23 -10.73
N LEU A 281 -8.34 -29.20 -10.23
CA LEU A 281 -7.78 -30.29 -11.04
C LEU A 281 -8.85 -31.16 -11.72
N ASP A 282 -10.06 -31.19 -11.17
CA ASP A 282 -11.24 -31.87 -11.70
C ASP A 282 -12.00 -31.05 -12.77
N ASP A 283 -11.61 -29.81 -13.03
CA ASP A 283 -12.20 -28.95 -14.05
C ASP A 283 -11.46 -29.04 -15.40
N PRO A 284 -11.98 -29.78 -16.42
CA PRO A 284 -11.34 -29.90 -17.73
C PRO A 284 -11.38 -28.62 -18.58
N LYS A 285 -12.01 -27.54 -18.07
CA LYS A 285 -12.08 -26.21 -18.69
C LYS A 285 -11.45 -25.12 -17.81
N ARG A 286 -10.77 -25.49 -16.72
CA ARG A 286 -9.93 -24.57 -15.96
C ARG A 286 -8.95 -23.88 -16.90
N ILE A 287 -8.84 -22.55 -16.80
CA ILE A 287 -7.70 -21.84 -17.41
C ILE A 287 -6.40 -22.41 -16.80
N GLY A 288 -6.47 -22.78 -15.52
CA GLY A 288 -5.32 -23.23 -14.74
C GLY A 288 -4.47 -22.02 -14.38
N ASN A 289 -3.22 -22.26 -14.02
CA ASN A 289 -2.32 -21.17 -13.62
C ASN A 289 -1.81 -20.37 -14.82
N GLY A 290 -1.88 -20.85 -16.08
CA GLY A 290 -1.34 -20.15 -17.26
C GLY A 290 -2.22 -20.28 -18.51
N TYR A 291 -1.62 -20.24 -19.72
CA TYR A 291 -2.31 -20.42 -21.00
C TYR A 291 -2.75 -21.89 -21.22
N GLY A 292 -3.67 -22.37 -20.40
CA GLY A 292 -4.48 -23.54 -20.72
C GLY A 292 -5.49 -23.21 -21.83
N LYS A 293 -5.98 -24.24 -22.55
CA LYS A 293 -7.14 -24.10 -23.46
C LYS A 293 -8.48 -23.99 -22.72
N GLY A 294 -8.44 -23.66 -21.43
CA GLY A 294 -9.61 -23.46 -20.60
C GLY A 294 -10.20 -22.08 -20.75
N THR A 295 -11.39 -21.90 -20.19
CA THR A 295 -12.15 -20.65 -20.23
C THR A 295 -12.73 -20.28 -18.86
N ARG A 296 -12.51 -21.12 -17.83
CA ARG A 296 -13.01 -20.88 -16.48
C ARG A 296 -11.92 -20.36 -15.53
N PRO A 297 -12.08 -19.16 -14.96
CA PRO A 297 -11.33 -18.78 -13.76
C PRO A 297 -11.66 -19.70 -12.58
N GLY A 298 -10.76 -19.74 -11.61
CA GLY A 298 -11.02 -20.41 -10.35
C GLY A 298 -12.02 -19.64 -9.48
N ALA A 299 -12.72 -20.38 -8.64
CA ALA A 299 -13.55 -19.85 -7.57
C ALA A 299 -13.42 -20.77 -6.36
N SER A 300 -13.30 -20.22 -5.15
CA SER A 300 -13.12 -20.95 -3.89
C SER A 300 -13.96 -20.30 -2.80
N LEU A 301 -14.30 -21.07 -1.76
CA LEU A 301 -14.88 -20.52 -0.54
C LEU A 301 -13.80 -20.30 0.51
N ALA A 302 -13.96 -19.28 1.34
CA ALA A 302 -13.17 -19.08 2.54
C ALA A 302 -14.06 -18.69 3.72
N TYR A 303 -13.79 -19.16 4.93
CA TYR A 303 -14.61 -18.87 6.11
C TYR A 303 -13.80 -18.24 7.24
N ARG A 304 -14.44 -17.42 8.09
CA ARG A 304 -13.82 -16.85 9.29
C ARG A 304 -14.58 -17.27 10.55
N ARG A 305 -13.83 -17.66 11.58
CA ARG A 305 -14.34 -18.01 12.92
C ARG A 305 -14.22 -16.84 13.90
N LYS A 306 -13.09 -16.13 13.84
CA LYS A 306 -12.77 -14.98 14.67
C LYS A 306 -12.23 -13.84 13.82
N SER A 307 -12.67 -12.62 14.08
CA SER A 307 -12.07 -11.41 13.49
C SER A 307 -10.68 -11.21 14.08
N PRO A 308 -9.60 -11.20 13.28
CA PRO A 308 -8.25 -11.02 13.81
C PRO A 308 -8.04 -9.59 14.29
N LYS A 309 -7.27 -9.42 15.37
CA LYS A 309 -6.73 -8.10 15.72
C LYS A 309 -5.57 -7.79 14.78
N LEU A 310 -5.79 -6.86 13.86
CA LEU A 310 -4.75 -6.38 12.95
C LEU A 310 -3.59 -5.72 13.73
N PRO A 311 -2.34 -5.81 13.24
CA PRO A 311 -1.24 -5.05 13.82
C PRO A 311 -1.50 -3.55 13.68
N ALA A 312 -1.00 -2.77 14.64
CA ALA A 312 -1.09 -1.32 14.57
C ALA A 312 -0.34 -0.78 13.34
N THR A 313 -0.91 0.24 12.69
CA THR A 313 -0.27 0.94 11.57
C THR A 313 1.12 1.44 12.01
N PRO A 314 2.21 1.05 11.31
CA PRO A 314 3.56 1.38 11.75
C PRO A 314 3.86 2.87 11.56
N THR A 315 4.56 3.46 12.53
CA THR A 315 5.18 4.78 12.37
C THR A 315 6.49 4.63 11.62
N LEU A 316 6.60 5.22 10.43
CA LEU A 316 7.84 5.20 9.65
C LEU A 316 8.95 5.98 10.36
N ARG A 317 10.12 5.37 10.50
CA ARG A 317 11.30 5.95 11.16
C ARG A 317 12.56 5.59 10.39
N PHE A 318 13.53 6.50 10.39
CA PHE A 318 14.90 6.18 10.02
C PHE A 318 15.48 5.16 11.00
N ASP A 319 16.40 4.32 10.51
CA ASP A 319 17.24 3.50 11.38
C ASP A 319 18.23 4.37 12.18
N SER A 320 19.01 3.75 13.08
CA SER A 320 20.03 4.46 13.87
C SER A 320 21.15 5.11 13.03
N SER A 321 21.34 4.66 11.80
CA SER A 321 22.33 5.17 10.83
C SER A 321 21.83 6.43 10.11
N GLY A 322 20.51 6.62 10.06
CA GLY A 322 19.85 7.67 9.30
C GLY A 322 19.40 7.23 7.91
N ASP A 323 19.27 5.93 7.67
CA ASP A 323 18.88 5.33 6.40
C ASP A 323 17.42 4.84 6.43
N PHE A 324 16.77 4.88 5.26
CA PHE A 324 15.42 4.38 5.00
C PHE A 324 15.27 4.03 3.52
N LYS A 325 14.62 2.90 3.22
CA LYS A 325 14.55 2.34 1.86
C LYS A 325 13.13 2.14 1.39
N VAL A 326 12.80 2.72 0.23
CA VAL A 326 11.50 2.58 -0.43
C VAL A 326 11.63 1.74 -1.69
N LEU A 327 10.84 0.68 -1.81
CA LEU A 327 10.65 -0.05 -3.07
C LEU A 327 9.41 0.51 -3.78
N GLN A 328 9.60 1.03 -4.99
CA GLN A 328 8.51 1.41 -5.89
C GLN A 328 8.14 0.21 -6.76
N VAL A 329 6.88 -0.20 -6.69
CA VAL A 329 6.30 -1.25 -7.55
C VAL A 329 5.22 -0.59 -8.41
N ALA A 330 5.56 -0.33 -9.67
CA ALA A 330 4.67 0.30 -10.63
C ALA A 330 4.03 -0.76 -11.52
N ASP A 331 2.76 -0.53 -11.90
CA ASP A 331 2.13 -1.18 -13.04
C ASP A 331 2.18 -2.71 -12.97
N LEU A 332 1.61 -3.31 -11.91
CA LEU A 332 1.54 -4.78 -11.80
C LEU A 332 0.56 -5.40 -12.80
N HIS A 333 -0.49 -4.68 -13.20
CA HIS A 333 -1.51 -5.14 -14.15
C HIS A 333 -1.99 -6.57 -13.85
N PHE A 334 -2.39 -6.84 -12.61
CA PHE A 334 -2.90 -8.16 -12.23
C PHE A 334 -4.38 -8.33 -12.56
N SER A 335 -4.72 -9.56 -12.91
CA SER A 335 -6.06 -10.03 -13.24
C SER A 335 -6.67 -10.80 -12.07
N VAL A 336 -7.96 -11.11 -12.12
CA VAL A 336 -8.55 -12.17 -11.28
C VAL A 336 -8.01 -13.54 -11.73
N GLY A 337 -7.99 -13.78 -13.05
CA GLY A 337 -7.36 -14.95 -13.66
C GLY A 337 -5.82 -14.87 -13.67
N PRO A 338 -5.13 -15.71 -14.46
CA PRO A 338 -3.66 -15.82 -14.44
C PRO A 338 -2.89 -14.71 -15.20
N GLY A 339 -3.58 -13.73 -15.78
CA GLY A 339 -2.98 -12.72 -16.65
C GLY A 339 -2.54 -13.24 -18.01
N GLU A 340 -2.08 -12.32 -18.86
CA GLU A 340 -1.52 -12.61 -20.19
C GLU A 340 -0.03 -12.29 -20.22
N CYS A 341 0.80 -13.18 -20.77
CA CYS A 341 2.25 -12.96 -20.85
C CYS A 341 2.55 -12.02 -22.01
N ARG A 342 2.92 -10.77 -21.69
CA ARG A 342 3.17 -9.72 -22.68
C ARG A 342 4.67 -9.39 -22.78
N ASP A 343 5.15 -9.35 -24.02
CA ASP A 343 6.50 -8.90 -24.40
C ASP A 343 7.65 -9.59 -23.63
N VAL A 344 7.49 -10.90 -23.41
CA VAL A 344 8.41 -11.75 -22.64
C VAL A 344 9.54 -12.28 -23.54
N ASP A 345 10.76 -12.36 -23.01
CA ASP A 345 11.90 -12.98 -23.72
C ASP A 345 11.53 -14.42 -24.17
N PRO A 346 11.83 -14.85 -25.42
CA PRO A 346 11.49 -16.20 -25.90
C PRO A 346 11.98 -17.37 -25.02
N GLN A 347 13.07 -17.20 -24.27
CA GLN A 347 13.57 -18.19 -23.31
C GLN A 347 12.66 -18.31 -22.08
N GLN A 348 12.13 -17.18 -21.61
CA GLN A 348 11.21 -17.09 -20.45
C GLN A 348 9.75 -17.34 -20.83
N GLU A 349 9.36 -17.05 -22.08
CA GLU A 349 7.97 -17.06 -22.55
C GLU A 349 7.28 -18.41 -22.31
N SER A 350 8.00 -19.52 -22.53
CA SER A 350 7.47 -20.87 -22.30
C SER A 350 7.14 -21.15 -20.83
N GLU A 351 7.91 -20.60 -19.89
CA GLU A 351 7.65 -20.72 -18.46
C GLU A 351 6.55 -19.76 -18.01
N CYS A 352 6.59 -18.49 -18.44
CA CYS A 352 5.51 -17.54 -18.16
C CYS A 352 4.17 -18.11 -18.63
N LYS A 353 4.08 -18.61 -19.87
CA LYS A 353 2.84 -19.19 -20.41
C LYS A 353 2.37 -20.43 -19.66
N ARG A 354 3.29 -21.21 -19.08
CA ARG A 354 2.99 -22.39 -18.26
C ARG A 354 2.48 -22.02 -16.85
N LEU A 355 3.00 -20.92 -16.28
CA LEU A 355 2.74 -20.51 -14.90
C LEU A 355 1.67 -19.43 -14.73
N GLY A 356 1.38 -18.65 -15.76
CA GLY A 356 0.58 -17.42 -15.70
C GLY A 356 1.45 -16.19 -15.52
N ALA A 357 1.09 -15.10 -16.19
CA ALA A 357 1.80 -13.84 -16.08
C ALA A 357 1.74 -13.26 -14.66
N ASP A 358 0.58 -13.36 -13.99
CA ASP A 358 0.42 -12.90 -12.62
C ASP A 358 1.31 -13.70 -11.66
N VAL A 359 1.28 -15.04 -11.73
CA VAL A 359 2.10 -15.93 -10.87
C VAL A 359 3.59 -15.77 -11.16
N TYR A 360 3.97 -15.61 -12.44
CA TYR A 360 5.35 -15.38 -12.85
C TYR A 360 5.87 -14.03 -12.31
N SER A 361 5.02 -13.00 -12.33
CA SER A 361 5.32 -11.68 -11.78
C SER A 361 5.32 -11.65 -10.24
N LEU A 362 4.46 -12.42 -9.58
CA LEU A 362 4.46 -12.56 -8.12
C LEU A 362 5.80 -13.15 -7.61
N ARG A 363 6.36 -14.16 -8.30
CA ARG A 363 7.70 -14.70 -7.99
C ARG A 363 8.81 -13.66 -8.12
N TRP A 364 8.69 -12.78 -9.11
CA TRP A 364 9.61 -11.66 -9.29
C TRP A 364 9.45 -10.64 -8.15
N LEU A 365 8.22 -10.28 -7.78
CA LEU A 365 7.94 -9.41 -6.62
C LEU A 365 8.45 -10.01 -5.29
N GLU A 366 8.26 -11.30 -5.05
CA GLU A 366 8.86 -12.01 -3.91
C GLU A 366 10.39 -11.87 -3.90
N THR A 367 11.04 -12.15 -5.03
CA THR A 367 12.49 -12.01 -5.19
C THR A 367 12.94 -10.58 -4.92
N ALA A 368 12.24 -9.57 -5.46
CA ALA A 368 12.58 -8.17 -5.25
C ALA A 368 12.43 -7.75 -3.78
N LEU A 369 11.37 -8.20 -3.09
CA LEU A 369 11.18 -7.94 -1.65
C LEU A 369 12.32 -8.53 -0.82
N ASP A 370 12.74 -9.77 -1.13
CA ASP A 370 13.78 -10.49 -0.38
C ASP A 370 15.21 -9.97 -0.65
N GLU A 371 15.49 -9.51 -1.87
CA GLU A 371 16.77 -8.91 -2.28
C GLU A 371 16.92 -7.44 -1.84
N VAL A 372 15.81 -6.67 -1.86
CA VAL A 372 15.82 -5.24 -1.50
C VAL A 372 15.70 -5.06 0.00
N LYS A 373 14.84 -5.81 0.69
CA LYS A 373 14.44 -5.61 2.09
C LYS A 373 14.11 -4.13 2.37
N PRO A 374 13.00 -3.62 1.79
CA PRO A 374 12.58 -2.24 1.97
C PRO A 374 11.86 -2.02 3.30
N ASP A 375 11.94 -0.81 3.83
CA ASP A 375 11.17 -0.36 5.00
C ASP A 375 9.74 0.04 4.62
N LEU A 376 9.54 0.44 3.36
CA LEU A 376 8.26 0.79 2.76
C LEU A 376 8.14 0.28 1.32
N VAL A 377 7.01 -0.31 0.97
CA VAL A 377 6.61 -0.52 -0.43
C VAL A 377 5.58 0.53 -0.85
N VAL A 378 5.84 1.21 -1.97
CA VAL A 378 4.88 2.10 -2.64
C VAL A 378 4.43 1.43 -3.92
N PHE A 379 3.17 0.98 -3.96
CA PHE A 379 2.51 0.52 -5.17
C PHE A 379 1.96 1.73 -5.92
N SER A 380 2.65 2.17 -6.98
CA SER A 380 2.45 3.49 -7.60
C SER A 380 1.43 3.48 -8.75
N GLY A 381 0.27 2.84 -8.56
CA GLY A 381 -0.84 2.76 -9.52
C GLY A 381 -0.73 1.62 -10.53
N ASP A 382 -1.86 1.34 -11.20
CA ASP A 382 -2.06 0.26 -12.18
C ASP A 382 -1.69 -1.13 -11.63
N GLN A 383 -2.19 -1.40 -10.43
CA GLN A 383 -2.01 -2.70 -9.78
C GLN A 383 -3.02 -3.73 -10.32
N LEU A 384 -4.19 -3.26 -10.73
CA LEU A 384 -5.20 -4.01 -11.49
C LEU A 384 -4.98 -3.77 -13.00
N ASN A 385 -5.14 -4.81 -13.83
CA ASN A 385 -5.02 -4.70 -15.30
C ASN A 385 -6.18 -3.94 -15.98
N GLY A 386 -7.30 -3.76 -15.28
CA GLY A 386 -8.53 -3.27 -15.89
C GLY A 386 -9.09 -4.25 -16.94
N GLN A 387 -9.51 -3.71 -18.09
CA GLN A 387 -9.77 -4.46 -19.34
C GLN A 387 -10.65 -5.72 -19.19
N LYS A 388 -11.66 -5.72 -18.31
CA LYS A 388 -12.53 -6.89 -17.99
C LYS A 388 -11.81 -8.08 -17.37
N THR A 389 -10.60 -7.91 -16.87
CA THR A 389 -9.77 -8.98 -16.28
C THR A 389 -9.66 -8.86 -14.76
N SER A 390 -9.73 -7.65 -14.21
CA SER A 390 -9.72 -7.34 -12.77
C SER A 390 -11.13 -7.08 -12.20
N TRP A 391 -12.11 -7.88 -12.60
CA TRP A 391 -13.55 -7.71 -12.30
C TRP A 391 -13.97 -7.99 -10.84
N ASP A 392 -13.02 -8.35 -9.97
CA ASP A 392 -13.16 -8.42 -8.52
C ASP A 392 -11.88 -7.85 -7.89
N ALA A 393 -11.93 -6.60 -7.45
CA ALA A 393 -10.73 -5.90 -6.96
C ALA A 393 -10.12 -6.57 -5.73
N GLN A 394 -10.96 -7.14 -4.85
CA GLN A 394 -10.49 -7.84 -3.65
C GLN A 394 -9.58 -9.01 -4.01
N SER A 395 -9.97 -9.84 -4.98
CA SER A 395 -9.18 -10.97 -5.43
C SER A 395 -7.83 -10.55 -6.02
N VAL A 396 -7.76 -9.39 -6.68
CA VAL A 396 -6.49 -8.85 -7.24
C VAL A 396 -5.58 -8.28 -6.13
N VAL A 397 -6.11 -7.43 -5.25
CA VAL A 397 -5.35 -6.87 -4.10
C VAL A 397 -4.76 -7.98 -3.22
N MET A 398 -5.52 -9.05 -3.01
CA MET A 398 -5.10 -10.19 -2.20
C MET A 398 -4.12 -11.16 -2.90
N LYS A 399 -3.65 -10.85 -4.12
CA LYS A 399 -2.45 -11.48 -4.70
C LYS A 399 -1.16 -10.87 -4.14
N PHE A 400 -1.04 -9.55 -4.12
CA PHE A 400 0.23 -8.87 -3.81
C PHE A 400 0.35 -8.37 -2.37
N ALA A 401 -0.74 -7.89 -1.76
CA ALA A 401 -0.69 -7.33 -0.39
C ALA A 401 -0.13 -8.32 0.65
N PRO A 402 -0.49 -9.63 0.65
CA PRO A 402 0.05 -10.60 1.60
C PRO A 402 1.55 -10.79 1.50
N LEU A 403 2.15 -10.65 0.31
CA LEU A 403 3.59 -10.80 0.13
C LEU A 403 4.37 -9.75 0.92
N VAL A 404 3.81 -8.56 1.09
CA VAL A 404 4.45 -7.45 1.78
C VAL A 404 4.15 -7.48 3.28
N TYR A 405 2.88 -7.58 3.68
CA TYR A 405 2.55 -7.52 5.11
C TYR A 405 2.96 -8.77 5.89
N ASN A 406 3.02 -9.96 5.27
CA ASN A 406 3.56 -11.15 5.94
C ASN A 406 5.08 -11.07 6.16
N ARG A 407 5.79 -10.22 5.42
CA ARG A 407 7.22 -9.91 5.64
C ARG A 407 7.43 -8.82 6.71
N GLY A 408 6.36 -8.31 7.33
CA GLY A 408 6.43 -7.24 8.32
C GLY A 408 6.68 -5.85 7.74
N ILE A 409 6.54 -5.69 6.41
CA ILE A 409 6.89 -4.45 5.70
C ILE A 409 5.66 -3.53 5.63
N ALA A 410 5.86 -2.22 5.88
CA ALA A 410 4.84 -1.21 5.72
C ALA A 410 4.56 -0.98 4.22
N TRP A 411 3.30 -0.70 3.85
CA TRP A 411 2.97 -0.54 2.44
C TRP A 411 1.82 0.44 2.18
N THR A 412 1.79 1.00 0.98
CA THR A 412 0.79 1.99 0.58
C THR A 412 0.57 1.98 -0.93
N VAL A 413 -0.55 2.58 -1.37
CA VAL A 413 -0.91 2.73 -2.79
C VAL A 413 -1.07 4.19 -3.21
N ILE A 414 -0.86 4.42 -4.51
CA ILE A 414 -1.58 5.42 -5.30
C ILE A 414 -2.35 4.67 -6.38
N PHE A 415 -3.44 5.22 -6.88
CA PHE A 415 -4.20 4.63 -7.97
C PHE A 415 -3.72 5.12 -9.34
N GLY A 416 -3.76 4.22 -10.32
CA GLY A 416 -3.56 4.52 -11.74
C GLY A 416 -4.86 4.48 -12.53
N ASN A 417 -4.76 4.61 -13.85
CA ASN A 417 -5.94 4.70 -14.71
C ASN A 417 -6.62 3.36 -15.03
N HIS A 418 -5.95 2.23 -14.80
CA HIS A 418 -6.54 0.89 -14.89
C HIS A 418 -7.18 0.43 -13.57
N ASP A 419 -6.85 1.06 -12.43
CA ASP A 419 -7.35 0.60 -11.13
C ASP A 419 -8.87 0.78 -10.95
N GLU A 420 -9.53 1.75 -11.61
CA GLU A 420 -11.01 1.86 -11.70
C GLU A 420 -11.59 1.31 -13.03
N GLU A 421 -10.77 0.79 -13.95
CA GLU A 421 -11.26 0.33 -15.26
C GLU A 421 -11.97 -1.04 -15.18
N GLU A 422 -13.30 -1.04 -15.41
CA GLU A 422 -14.12 -2.26 -15.54
C GLU A 422 -14.01 -3.25 -14.35
N THR A 423 -13.76 -2.72 -13.16
CA THR A 423 -13.74 -3.41 -11.85
C THR A 423 -15.04 -3.17 -11.05
N ASP A 424 -15.23 -3.88 -9.94
CA ASP A 424 -16.40 -3.76 -9.06
C ASP A 424 -16.24 -2.76 -7.89
N LEU A 425 -15.01 -2.36 -7.55
CA LEU A 425 -14.71 -1.35 -6.53
C LEU A 425 -14.04 -0.12 -7.15
N ASN A 426 -14.53 1.08 -6.84
CA ASN A 426 -13.84 2.34 -7.16
C ASN A 426 -12.65 2.60 -6.22
N HIS A 427 -11.82 3.61 -6.52
CA HIS A 427 -10.66 4.00 -5.69
C HIS A 427 -11.00 4.16 -4.20
N GLU A 428 -12.14 4.78 -3.86
CA GLU A 428 -12.59 4.95 -2.47
C GLU A 428 -12.84 3.62 -1.76
N LYS A 429 -13.57 2.70 -2.40
CA LYS A 429 -13.84 1.36 -1.85
C LYS A 429 -12.59 0.47 -1.81
N GLN A 430 -11.70 0.57 -2.79
CA GLN A 430 -10.42 -0.12 -2.78
C GLN A 430 -9.50 0.39 -1.65
N MET A 431 -9.45 1.70 -1.44
CA MET A 431 -8.74 2.30 -0.32
C MET A 431 -9.32 1.82 1.01
N ASN A 432 -10.65 1.77 1.14
CA ASN A 432 -11.31 1.23 2.34
C ASN A 432 -10.95 -0.24 2.58
N LEU A 433 -10.94 -1.08 1.54
CA LEU A 433 -10.46 -2.46 1.60
C LEU A 433 -9.03 -2.54 2.15
N MET A 434 -8.11 -1.78 1.56
CA MET A 434 -6.69 -1.82 1.95
C MET A 434 -6.43 -1.27 3.35
N GLN A 435 -7.23 -0.29 3.81
CA GLN A 435 -7.19 0.19 5.20
C GLN A 435 -7.57 -0.87 6.24
N HIS A 436 -8.24 -1.95 5.84
CA HIS A 436 -8.54 -3.12 6.69
C HIS A 436 -7.51 -4.26 6.54
N LEU A 437 -6.37 -4.01 5.88
CA LEU A 437 -5.28 -4.97 5.75
C LEU A 437 -4.08 -4.63 6.67
N PRO A 438 -3.31 -5.63 7.13
CA PRO A 438 -2.16 -5.42 8.00
C PRO A 438 -1.12 -4.48 7.39
N LEU A 439 -0.54 -3.61 8.22
CA LEU A 439 0.60 -2.73 7.90
C LEU A 439 0.39 -1.74 6.74
N PHE A 440 -0.84 -1.61 6.23
CA PHE A 440 -1.19 -0.58 5.26
C PHE A 440 -1.17 0.81 5.93
N ILE A 441 -0.51 1.77 5.28
CA ILE A 441 -0.37 3.14 5.79
C ILE A 441 -1.14 4.19 4.98
N GLY A 442 -1.81 3.83 3.89
CA GLY A 442 -2.52 4.79 3.02
C GLY A 442 -3.82 5.34 3.63
N GLU A 443 -4.33 6.44 3.05
CA GLU A 443 -5.63 6.98 3.41
C GLU A 443 -6.32 7.61 2.18
N ALA A 444 -7.66 7.63 2.18
CA ALA A 444 -8.44 8.24 1.08
C ALA A 444 -8.19 9.75 0.91
N GLY A 445 -7.69 10.42 1.94
CA GLY A 445 -7.56 11.87 1.98
C GLY A 445 -8.87 12.57 2.37
N PRO A 446 -8.91 13.92 2.32
CA PRO A 446 -10.12 14.67 2.65
C PRO A 446 -11.16 14.57 1.52
N THR A 447 -12.42 14.28 1.85
CA THR A 447 -13.54 14.21 0.88
C THR A 447 -13.88 15.55 0.19
N SER A 448 -13.27 16.65 0.65
CA SER A 448 -13.35 17.97 0.03
C SER A 448 -12.27 18.22 -1.03
N VAL A 449 -11.45 17.22 -1.36
CA VAL A 449 -10.37 17.27 -2.35
C VAL A 449 -10.65 16.21 -3.40
N SER A 450 -10.49 16.58 -4.66
CA SER A 450 -10.76 15.73 -5.82
C SER A 450 -9.83 14.50 -5.85
N GLY A 451 -10.40 13.33 -6.11
CA GLY A 451 -9.69 12.04 -6.12
C GLY A 451 -9.62 11.37 -4.75
N SER A 452 -9.18 10.11 -4.72
CA SER A 452 -9.01 9.31 -3.50
C SER A 452 -7.57 8.80 -3.41
N GLY A 453 -6.92 8.97 -2.26
CA GLY A 453 -5.48 8.72 -2.11
C GLY A 453 -4.63 9.99 -2.08
N ASN A 454 -5.22 11.15 -1.78
CA ASN A 454 -4.49 12.40 -1.54
C ASN A 454 -4.03 12.50 -0.07
N TYR A 455 -2.79 12.11 0.25
CA TYR A 455 -2.28 12.08 1.62
C TYR A 455 -0.79 12.39 1.79
N VAL A 456 -0.38 12.55 3.05
CA VAL A 456 1.00 12.83 3.43
C VAL A 456 1.45 11.84 4.50
N ARG A 457 2.68 11.32 4.34
CA ARG A 457 3.40 10.57 5.38
C ARG A 457 4.76 11.19 5.61
N SER A 458 5.38 10.84 6.74
CA SER A 458 6.71 11.34 7.09
C SER A 458 7.56 10.22 7.66
N ILE A 459 8.82 10.16 7.28
CA ILE A 459 9.82 9.35 7.97
C ILE A 459 10.30 10.18 9.17
N ARG A 460 10.21 9.58 10.36
CA ARG A 460 10.54 10.25 11.63
C ARG A 460 11.96 9.93 12.10
N SER A 461 12.44 10.67 13.09
CA SER A 461 13.66 10.34 13.82
C SER A 461 13.65 8.89 14.35
N PRO A 462 14.83 8.29 14.59
CA PRO A 462 14.95 6.97 15.23
C PRO A 462 14.12 6.83 16.50
N ALA A 463 13.70 5.60 16.81
CA ALA A 463 12.84 5.34 17.96
C ALA A 463 13.49 5.65 19.33
N ASP A 464 14.82 5.67 19.38
CA ASP A 464 15.65 5.96 20.55
C ASP A 464 16.20 7.40 20.60
N SER A 465 15.89 8.24 19.61
CA SER A 465 16.21 9.67 19.60
C SER A 465 15.61 10.41 20.79
N GLN A 466 16.27 11.51 21.19
CA GLN A 466 15.77 12.38 22.28
C GLN A 466 14.50 13.16 21.90
N ASP A 467 14.22 13.29 20.60
CA ASP A 467 13.04 13.93 20.06
C ASP A 467 12.37 13.10 18.95
N ASP A 468 11.06 13.29 18.82
CA ASP A 468 10.22 12.64 17.81
C ASP A 468 9.81 13.66 16.75
N ARG A 469 10.58 13.74 15.66
CA ARG A 469 10.40 14.71 14.57
C ARG A 469 10.16 14.03 13.23
N ALA A 470 9.39 14.66 12.36
CA ALA A 470 9.41 14.33 10.93
C ALA A 470 10.69 14.91 10.32
N LEU A 471 11.51 14.05 9.70
CA LEU A 471 12.79 14.44 9.08
C LEU A 471 12.75 14.35 7.54
N PHE A 472 11.79 13.58 7.01
CA PHE A 472 11.53 13.48 5.57
C PHE A 472 10.02 13.41 5.31
N THR A 473 9.56 14.00 4.19
CA THR A 473 8.14 14.05 3.80
C THR A 473 7.88 13.21 2.55
N MET A 474 6.72 12.55 2.50
CA MET A 474 6.23 11.86 1.32
C MET A 474 4.80 12.31 1.03
N TYR A 475 4.58 12.89 -0.14
CA TYR A 475 3.27 13.27 -0.65
C TYR A 475 2.77 12.19 -1.61
N PHE A 476 1.50 11.83 -1.50
CA PHE A 476 0.82 10.88 -2.38
C PHE A 476 -0.39 11.60 -2.96
N LEU A 477 -0.49 11.68 -4.29
CA LEU A 477 -1.57 12.37 -4.99
C LEU A 477 -2.28 11.43 -5.96
N ASP A 478 -3.61 11.54 -6.00
CA ASP A 478 -4.42 10.90 -7.03
C ASP A 478 -4.38 11.74 -8.30
N THR A 479 -3.74 11.23 -9.35
CA THR A 479 -3.74 11.88 -10.68
C THR A 479 -5.02 11.67 -11.47
N HIS A 480 -6.00 10.96 -10.88
CA HIS A 480 -7.21 10.46 -11.50
C HIS A 480 -6.94 9.37 -12.55
N ALA A 481 -8.01 8.75 -13.03
CA ALA A 481 -7.99 7.80 -14.12
C ALA A 481 -8.21 8.50 -15.48
N ASN A 482 -8.94 7.87 -16.39
CA ASN A 482 -9.34 8.47 -17.66
C ASN A 482 -10.49 9.48 -17.51
N VAL A 483 -10.48 10.56 -18.31
CA VAL A 483 -11.61 11.49 -18.44
C VAL A 483 -12.85 10.72 -18.87
N LYS A 484 -13.93 10.85 -18.11
CA LYS A 484 -15.20 10.15 -18.39
C LYS A 484 -15.72 10.51 -19.78
N LYS A 485 -15.78 9.53 -20.68
CA LYS A 485 -16.16 9.72 -22.08
C LYS A 485 -17.56 10.32 -22.23
N VAL A 486 -17.62 11.63 -22.50
CA VAL A 486 -18.87 12.33 -22.88
C VAL A 486 -19.29 11.97 -24.31
N ASN A 487 -18.32 11.64 -25.17
CA ASN A 487 -18.53 11.14 -26.52
C ASN A 487 -17.92 9.72 -26.63
N PRO A 488 -18.69 8.67 -26.96
CA PRO A 488 -18.16 7.30 -27.09
C PRO A 488 -17.15 7.14 -28.24
N TRP A 489 -17.13 8.06 -29.20
CA TRP A 489 -16.18 8.08 -30.32
C TRP A 489 -14.91 8.89 -30.04
N ALA A 490 -14.77 9.50 -28.87
CA ALA A 490 -13.52 10.14 -28.48
C ALA A 490 -12.49 9.10 -28.03
N ASP A 491 -11.24 9.32 -28.40
CA ASP A 491 -10.10 8.60 -27.84
C ASP A 491 -10.09 8.75 -26.31
N PRO A 492 -9.66 7.72 -25.56
CA PRO A 492 -9.43 7.88 -24.12
C PRO A 492 -8.37 8.97 -23.92
N GLU A 493 -8.57 9.78 -22.88
CA GLU A 493 -7.67 10.85 -22.49
C GLU A 493 -7.50 10.78 -20.98
N TYR A 494 -6.26 10.84 -20.52
CA TYR A 494 -5.95 10.88 -19.09
C TYR A 494 -6.50 12.16 -18.46
N ASP A 495 -7.08 12.02 -17.28
CA ASP A 495 -7.51 13.18 -16.52
C ASP A 495 -6.31 13.79 -15.76
N TYR A 496 -6.53 14.94 -15.11
CA TYR A 496 -5.46 15.80 -14.59
C TYR A 496 -5.69 16.27 -13.15
N ILE A 497 -4.61 16.63 -12.44
CA ILE A 497 -4.65 17.17 -11.07
C ILE A 497 -5.47 18.47 -11.02
N LYS A 498 -6.47 18.50 -10.12
CA LYS A 498 -7.43 19.60 -9.98
C LYS A 498 -6.92 20.73 -9.08
N ALA A 499 -7.45 21.94 -9.25
CA ALA A 499 -6.99 23.14 -8.52
C ALA A 499 -7.14 23.05 -6.99
N ASP A 500 -8.14 22.32 -6.49
CA ASP A 500 -8.32 22.01 -5.07
C ASP A 500 -7.24 21.05 -4.53
N GLN A 501 -6.72 20.11 -5.34
CA GLN A 501 -5.55 19.30 -4.99
C GLN A 501 -4.27 20.15 -4.92
N ILE A 502 -4.07 21.08 -5.86
CA ILE A 502 -2.94 22.05 -5.81
C ILE A 502 -3.01 22.86 -4.51
N ASN A 503 -4.18 23.39 -4.18
CA ASN A 503 -4.40 24.17 -2.96
C ASN A 503 -4.24 23.32 -1.68
N TRP A 504 -4.70 22.07 -1.70
CA TRP A 504 -4.48 21.12 -0.61
C TRP A 504 -2.98 20.83 -0.40
N PHE A 505 -2.23 20.58 -1.49
CA PHE A 505 -0.78 20.34 -1.44
C PHE A 505 -0.03 21.53 -0.83
N ARG A 506 -0.28 22.75 -1.34
CA ARG A 506 0.27 24.01 -0.79
C ARG A 506 -0.10 24.17 0.69
N GLY A 507 -1.35 23.90 1.04
CA GLY A 507 -1.86 23.91 2.41
C GLY A 507 -1.17 22.90 3.33
N ARG A 508 -0.84 21.71 2.84
CA ARG A 508 -0.08 20.69 3.59
C ARG A 508 1.39 21.09 3.76
N SER A 509 2.08 21.49 2.70
CA SER A 509 3.46 22.01 2.77
C SER A 509 3.62 23.14 3.79
N SER A 510 2.69 24.12 3.80
CA SER A 510 2.75 25.24 4.74
C SER A 510 2.52 24.86 6.22
N GLN A 511 2.04 23.65 6.50
CA GLN A 511 1.87 23.12 7.86
C GLN A 511 3.10 22.36 8.36
N ILE A 512 4.05 22.04 7.48
CA ILE A 512 5.28 21.32 7.85
C ILE A 512 6.22 22.27 8.58
N HIS A 513 6.62 21.87 9.78
CA HIS A 513 7.52 22.64 10.62
C HIS A 513 8.97 22.51 10.13
N SER A 514 9.64 23.64 9.96
CA SER A 514 11.09 23.69 9.81
C SER A 514 11.80 23.20 11.08
N TYR A 515 13.03 22.74 10.89
CA TYR A 515 14.00 22.50 11.95
C TYR A 515 15.41 22.80 11.43
N THR A 516 16.37 22.94 12.34
CA THR A 516 17.79 23.06 12.00
C THR A 516 18.28 21.80 11.27
N ARG A 517 18.47 21.92 9.96
CA ARG A 517 19.01 20.88 9.08
C ARG A 517 20.52 21.09 8.86
N PRO A 518 21.33 20.03 8.67
CA PRO A 518 21.01 18.60 8.83
C PRO A 518 20.62 18.21 10.26
N TYR A 519 19.74 17.20 10.39
CA TYR A 519 19.42 16.61 11.69
C TYR A 519 20.69 16.03 12.36
N ARG A 520 20.73 16.07 13.69
CA ARG A 520 21.79 15.45 14.49
C ARG A 520 21.14 14.60 15.56
N SER A 521 21.31 13.28 15.47
CA SER A 521 20.97 12.37 16.54
C SER A 521 21.97 12.55 17.68
N ASP A 522 21.64 13.39 18.67
CA ASP A 522 22.31 13.38 19.97
C ASP A 522 21.98 12.05 20.65
N SER A 523 22.72 11.00 20.28
CA SER A 523 22.64 9.67 20.88
C SER A 523 22.71 9.82 22.39
N ARG A 524 21.79 9.15 23.08
CA ARG A 524 21.38 9.42 24.47
C ARG A 524 22.59 9.55 25.39
N ALA A 525 23.09 10.78 25.56
CA ALA A 525 24.33 11.03 26.27
C ALA A 525 24.19 10.45 27.67
N VAL A 526 24.98 9.42 27.98
CA VAL A 526 24.98 8.76 29.29
C VAL A 526 25.14 9.86 30.31
N ARG A 527 24.07 10.15 31.07
CA ARG A 527 24.04 11.28 31.99
C ARG A 527 25.09 11.02 33.05
N SER A 528 26.27 11.62 32.86
CA SER A 528 27.30 11.74 33.88
C SER A 528 26.62 12.16 35.18
N PRO A 529 26.72 11.37 36.26
CA PRO A 529 25.91 11.61 37.45
C PRO A 529 26.11 13.05 37.93
N LEU A 530 25.00 13.78 38.08
CA LEU A 530 24.98 15.13 38.62
C LEU A 530 25.80 15.14 39.91
N ARG A 531 26.77 16.05 40.02
CA ARG A 531 27.53 16.28 41.27
C ARG A 531 26.57 16.75 42.37
N VAL A 532 26.04 15.79 43.12
CA VAL A 532 25.29 16.08 44.36
C VAL A 532 26.28 16.60 45.40
N GLY A 533 25.99 17.80 45.93
CA GLY A 533 26.83 18.46 46.93
C GLY A 533 26.95 17.64 48.21
N SER A 534 28.13 17.69 48.84
CA SER A 534 28.43 16.89 50.03
C SER A 534 27.63 17.33 51.26
N ARG A 535 26.94 16.37 51.89
CA ARG A 535 26.73 16.36 53.33
C ARG A 535 27.25 15.06 53.93
N ARG A 536 28.17 15.20 54.87
CA ARG A 536 28.70 14.12 55.71
C ARG A 536 27.61 13.64 56.66
N GLU A 537 27.43 12.33 56.78
CA GLU A 537 27.30 11.69 58.09
C GLU A 537 27.79 10.22 58.03
N GLN A 538 28.03 9.62 59.19
CA GLN A 538 29.04 8.56 59.36
C GLN A 538 28.45 7.14 59.32
N GLY A 539 29.14 6.20 58.63
CA GLY A 539 28.63 4.83 58.42
C GLY A 539 29.69 3.76 58.10
N ARG A 540 30.68 3.60 59.00
CA ARG A 540 31.55 2.42 59.25
C ARG A 540 31.76 1.38 58.11
N LEU A 541 33.00 1.38 57.59
CA LEU A 541 33.66 0.40 56.71
C LEU A 541 33.19 -1.09 56.78
N SER A 542 32.95 -1.68 55.60
CA SER A 542 33.48 -3.02 55.29
C SER A 542 33.90 -3.08 53.81
N ARG A 543 34.97 -3.82 53.51
CA ARG A 543 35.62 -3.85 52.18
C ARG A 543 35.35 -5.21 51.53
N ARG A 544 34.74 -5.23 50.35
CA ARG A 544 34.75 -6.39 49.44
C ARG A 544 35.12 -5.91 48.04
N GLN A 545 35.92 -6.73 47.35
CA GLN A 545 36.42 -6.47 46.01
C GLN A 545 35.35 -6.78 44.98
N ASP A 546 35.37 -6.01 43.89
CA ASP A 546 34.74 -6.39 42.64
C ASP A 546 35.43 -7.63 42.07
N GLY A 547 34.64 -8.50 41.45
CA GLY A 547 35.08 -9.71 40.75
C GLY A 547 34.22 -9.90 39.52
N ASP A 548 34.65 -9.29 38.42
CA ASP A 548 34.06 -9.50 37.09
C ASP A 548 34.53 -10.85 36.54
N GLY A 549 33.67 -11.56 35.79
CA GLY A 549 33.98 -12.88 35.21
C GLY A 549 32.86 -13.94 35.17
N SER A 550 31.72 -13.75 35.86
CA SER A 550 30.75 -14.85 36.07
C SER A 550 29.82 -15.17 34.89
N TRP A 551 29.92 -14.49 33.74
CA TRP A 551 29.04 -14.74 32.59
C TRP A 551 29.61 -15.73 31.57
N GLN A 552 30.93 -15.75 31.39
CA GLN A 552 31.60 -16.68 30.47
C GLN A 552 31.58 -18.12 31.02
N GLU A 553 31.79 -18.31 32.34
CA GLU A 553 31.68 -19.62 32.99
C GLU A 553 30.25 -20.19 32.93
N ALA A 554 29.23 -19.33 33.03
CA ALA A 554 27.83 -19.74 32.92
C ALA A 554 27.47 -20.21 31.49
N ALA A 555 27.90 -19.47 30.46
CA ALA A 555 27.67 -19.83 29.07
C ALA A 555 28.35 -21.15 28.67
N VAL A 556 29.58 -21.38 29.13
CA VAL A 556 30.31 -22.64 28.89
C VAL A 556 29.63 -23.82 29.60
N ALA A 557 29.15 -23.64 30.83
CA ALA A 557 28.43 -24.69 31.55
C ALA A 557 27.09 -25.07 30.89
N GLU A 558 26.39 -24.11 30.27
CA GLU A 558 25.13 -24.36 29.58
C GLU A 558 25.34 -25.06 28.22
N LEU A 559 26.40 -24.72 27.48
CA LEU A 559 26.80 -25.43 26.26
C LEU A 559 27.20 -26.88 26.55
N GLN A 560 28.03 -27.13 27.56
CA GLN A 560 28.43 -28.49 27.97
C GLN A 560 27.24 -29.34 28.47
N LYS A 561 26.20 -28.70 29.02
CA LYS A 561 24.95 -29.38 29.38
C LYS A 561 24.18 -29.81 28.14
N LEU A 562 24.10 -28.95 27.12
CA LEU A 562 23.42 -29.24 25.85
C LEU A 562 24.14 -30.33 25.03
N GLU A 563 25.47 -30.30 24.92
CA GLU A 563 26.25 -31.35 24.24
C GLU A 563 25.95 -32.74 24.83
N LYS A 564 25.83 -32.80 26.17
CA LYS A 564 25.53 -34.02 26.92
C LYS A 564 24.07 -34.47 26.85
N GLU A 565 23.15 -33.53 26.60
CA GLU A 565 21.71 -33.81 26.43
C GLU A 565 21.39 -34.30 25.01
N PHE A 566 22.19 -33.91 24.00
CA PHE A 566 22.05 -34.33 22.60
C PHE A 566 23.05 -35.39 22.11
N GLY A 567 24.00 -35.82 22.95
CA GLY A 567 24.95 -36.90 22.62
C GLY A 567 26.01 -36.51 21.58
N LEU A 568 26.36 -35.23 21.52
CA LEU A 568 27.31 -34.67 20.56
C LEU A 568 28.71 -34.60 21.19
N ASP A 569 29.37 -35.74 21.34
CA ASP A 569 30.72 -35.83 21.90
C ASP A 569 31.77 -35.17 20.97
N GLY A 570 32.02 -33.87 21.16
CA GLY A 570 33.23 -33.19 20.71
C GLY A 570 33.19 -32.49 19.34
N SER A 571 32.01 -32.11 18.82
CA SER A 571 31.90 -31.44 17.50
C SER A 571 31.68 -29.91 17.54
N LEU A 572 31.70 -29.26 18.71
CA LEU A 572 31.45 -27.82 18.86
C LEU A 572 32.60 -27.10 19.58
N SER A 573 33.72 -26.90 18.88
CA SER A 573 34.84 -26.09 19.37
C SER A 573 34.63 -24.59 19.06
N PRO A 574 34.52 -23.70 20.07
CA PRO A 574 34.43 -22.26 19.84
C PRO A 574 35.82 -21.67 19.57
N ALA A 575 36.20 -21.57 18.30
CA ALA A 575 37.41 -20.88 17.86
C ALA A 575 37.05 -19.51 17.29
N VAL A 576 37.04 -18.49 18.15
CA VAL A 576 37.08 -17.07 17.77
C VAL A 576 38.18 -16.42 18.61
N GLU A 577 39.38 -16.32 18.06
CA GLU A 577 40.38 -15.37 18.57
C GLU A 577 40.20 -14.01 17.88
N PRO A 578 40.41 -12.88 18.60
CA PRO A 578 40.30 -11.54 18.03
C PRO A 578 41.59 -11.16 17.30
N ASP A 579 41.50 -10.87 16.00
CA ASP A 579 42.62 -10.31 15.23
C ASP A 579 42.71 -8.78 15.45
N ASP A 580 43.85 -8.31 15.95
CA ASP A 580 44.10 -6.94 16.40
C ASP A 580 44.98 -6.12 15.45
N GLY A 581 44.86 -6.35 14.15
CA GLY A 581 44.99 -5.30 13.13
C GLY A 581 46.37 -4.65 13.04
N SER A 582 47.46 -5.40 13.30
CA SER A 582 48.82 -4.89 13.16
C SER A 582 49.81 -5.90 12.58
N ASN A 583 50.16 -5.74 11.30
CA ASN A 583 51.49 -5.33 10.82
C ASN A 583 51.62 -5.47 9.28
N ILE A 584 52.60 -4.77 8.69
CA ILE A 584 52.76 -4.58 7.24
C ILE A 584 54.13 -5.12 6.76
N ILE A 585 54.24 -5.47 5.47
CA ILE A 585 55.47 -5.73 4.66
C ILE A 585 56.11 -7.11 4.97
N GLN A 586 56.40 -8.04 4.04
CA GLN A 586 57.20 -7.93 2.80
C GLN A 586 57.13 -9.22 1.94
N GLU A 587 57.23 -9.15 0.60
CA GLU A 587 57.54 -10.33 -0.25
C GLU A 587 59.02 -10.75 -0.11
N PRO A 588 59.37 -12.01 -0.46
CA PRO A 588 60.19 -12.18 -1.67
C PRO A 588 60.04 -13.49 -2.48
N SER A 589 60.01 -13.33 -3.81
CA SER A 589 60.74 -14.08 -4.86
C SER A 589 60.83 -15.62 -4.91
N GLN A 590 60.27 -16.17 -6.00
CA GLN A 590 60.89 -17.02 -7.05
C GLN A 590 61.49 -18.42 -6.79
N SER A 591 61.40 -19.21 -7.88
CA SER A 591 62.21 -20.36 -8.29
C SER A 591 61.80 -21.73 -7.70
N GLN A 592 61.87 -22.85 -8.42
CA GLN A 592 62.10 -23.10 -9.86
C GLN A 592 61.77 -24.58 -10.18
N ASP A 593 61.56 -24.92 -11.46
CA ASP A 593 61.89 -26.22 -12.08
C ASP A 593 61.09 -27.49 -11.59
N ASP A 594 60.76 -28.50 -12.41
CA ASP A 594 60.95 -28.70 -13.85
C ASP A 594 60.14 -29.90 -14.43
N VAL A 595 60.18 -30.02 -15.76
CA VAL A 595 60.29 -31.29 -16.54
C VAL A 595 59.06 -32.21 -16.79
N GLU A 596 58.61 -32.12 -18.06
CA GLU A 596 58.39 -33.20 -19.04
C GLU A 596 57.23 -34.24 -18.92
N GLN A 597 56.71 -34.82 -20.02
CA GLN A 597 56.61 -34.46 -21.45
C GLN A 597 55.69 -35.49 -22.15
N ASP A 598 55.40 -35.24 -23.43
CA ASP A 598 54.82 -36.11 -24.45
C ASP A 598 53.29 -36.34 -24.46
N GLY A 599 52.62 -36.19 -25.62
CA GLY A 599 53.18 -35.69 -26.88
C GLY A 599 52.26 -35.83 -28.09
N SER A 600 52.29 -34.78 -28.93
CA SER A 600 51.88 -34.67 -30.35
C SER A 600 50.46 -35.14 -30.74
N SER A 601 49.80 -34.66 -31.80
CA SER A 601 50.14 -33.77 -32.93
C SER A 601 48.79 -33.41 -33.59
N ASP A 602 48.54 -32.41 -34.44
CA ASP A 602 49.20 -31.19 -34.98
C ASP A 602 48.09 -30.60 -35.91
N GLU A 603 47.99 -29.35 -36.35
CA GLU A 603 48.58 -28.02 -36.09
C GLU A 603 47.45 -27.01 -36.51
N ALA A 604 47.17 -25.89 -35.83
CA ALA A 604 47.94 -24.63 -35.73
C ALA A 604 47.90 -23.83 -37.08
N ILE A 605 47.90 -22.49 -37.21
CA ILE A 605 48.40 -21.27 -36.49
C ILE A 605 47.51 -20.08 -37.02
N SER A 606 47.37 -18.86 -36.46
CA SER A 606 48.03 -18.00 -35.44
C SER A 606 46.96 -17.23 -34.63
N ASP A 607 47.03 -17.11 -33.30
CA ASP A 607 47.75 -16.08 -32.48
C ASP A 607 47.33 -14.62 -32.79
N SER A 608 47.07 -13.71 -31.84
CA SER A 608 47.40 -13.60 -30.39
C SER A 608 46.36 -12.70 -29.64
N ASP A 609 46.30 -12.50 -28.31
CA ASP A 609 47.08 -12.98 -27.14
C ASP A 609 46.27 -12.98 -25.79
N GLU A 610 46.97 -13.35 -24.70
CA GLU A 610 46.66 -13.48 -23.26
C GLU A 610 45.61 -12.63 -22.47
N THR A 611 44.79 -13.39 -21.73
CA THR A 611 44.38 -13.26 -20.30
C THR A 611 44.82 -12.09 -19.39
N SER A 612 43.89 -11.58 -18.56
CA SER A 612 43.79 -11.91 -17.11
C SER A 612 42.63 -11.16 -16.40
N SER A 613 42.33 -11.49 -15.14
CA SER A 613 41.11 -11.09 -14.44
C SER A 613 41.32 -10.29 -13.13
N ALA A 614 40.35 -9.40 -12.86
CA ALA A 614 40.09 -8.61 -11.64
C ALA A 614 40.93 -7.32 -11.43
N PRO A 615 40.40 -6.29 -10.71
CA PRO A 615 39.02 -6.07 -10.26
C PRO A 615 38.36 -4.83 -10.92
N ALA A 616 37.08 -4.93 -11.33
CA ALA A 616 36.37 -3.83 -11.99
C ALA A 616 35.85 -2.76 -11.01
N THR A 617 36.72 -1.82 -10.64
CA THR A 617 36.31 -0.42 -10.42
C THR A 617 36.22 0.32 -11.76
N THR A 618 35.53 1.47 -11.78
CA THR A 618 35.31 2.40 -12.92
C THR A 618 34.30 1.97 -13.99
N SER A 619 33.12 2.62 -13.92
CA SER A 619 32.39 3.23 -15.05
C SER A 619 32.67 2.74 -16.48
N ASP A 620 31.92 1.73 -16.93
CA ASP A 620 31.62 1.56 -18.36
C ASP A 620 30.39 2.43 -18.71
N PHE A 621 30.64 3.73 -18.94
CA PHE A 621 29.83 4.47 -19.89
C PHE A 621 30.34 4.07 -21.28
N THR A 622 29.51 3.43 -22.09
CA THR A 622 29.88 3.11 -23.48
C THR A 622 29.81 4.37 -24.34
N ASP A 623 30.85 4.61 -25.14
CA ASP A 623 31.06 5.83 -25.93
C ASP A 623 29.93 6.18 -26.93
N GLU A 624 28.98 5.27 -27.16
CA GLU A 624 27.81 5.48 -28.03
C GLU A 624 26.74 6.44 -27.45
N GLU A 625 26.83 6.86 -26.17
CA GLU A 625 25.96 7.92 -25.62
C GLU A 625 26.50 9.36 -25.82
N GLU A 626 27.74 9.56 -26.29
CA GLU A 626 28.26 10.92 -26.59
C GLU A 626 27.60 11.55 -27.83
N GLU A 627 26.96 10.79 -28.73
CA GLU A 627 26.37 11.33 -29.97
C GLU A 627 25.06 12.12 -29.78
N LEU A 628 24.55 12.28 -28.55
CA LEU A 628 23.40 13.14 -28.23
C LEU A 628 23.77 14.54 -27.70
N LEU A 629 25.03 14.95 -27.88
CA LEU A 629 25.61 16.20 -27.39
C LEU A 629 25.33 17.46 -28.24
N GLU A 630 24.68 17.36 -29.41
CA GLU A 630 24.30 18.57 -30.16
C GLU A 630 23.35 19.48 -29.33
N GLY A 631 23.83 20.70 -29.05
CA GLY A 631 23.08 21.74 -28.32
C GLY A 631 23.13 21.67 -26.79
N ALA A 632 24.09 20.95 -26.20
CA ALA A 632 24.35 21.01 -24.75
C ALA A 632 25.21 22.23 -24.34
N ASP A 633 26.18 22.63 -25.16
CA ASP A 633 27.19 23.65 -24.84
C ASP A 633 26.65 25.07 -24.62
N ASP A 634 25.46 25.37 -25.14
CA ASP A 634 24.81 26.70 -25.04
C ASP A 634 23.86 26.84 -23.83
N ARG A 635 23.72 25.82 -22.96
CA ARG A 635 22.78 25.84 -21.84
C ARG A 635 23.44 26.24 -20.52
N GLU A 636 22.91 27.28 -19.87
CA GLU A 636 23.37 27.68 -18.53
C GLU A 636 23.01 26.61 -17.47
N PRO A 637 23.95 26.22 -16.58
CA PRO A 637 23.67 25.26 -15.52
C PRO A 637 22.58 25.69 -14.55
N THR A 638 21.69 24.77 -14.16
CA THR A 638 20.57 25.04 -13.26
C THR A 638 21.02 25.01 -11.79
N VAL A 639 21.71 26.08 -11.37
CA VAL A 639 22.27 26.23 -10.02
C VAL A 639 21.19 26.69 -9.03
N LEU A 640 20.85 25.81 -8.08
CA LEU A 640 19.98 26.18 -6.96
C LEU A 640 20.78 26.90 -5.85
N PRO A 641 20.17 27.84 -5.09
CA PRO A 641 20.81 28.42 -3.92
C PRO A 641 21.31 27.37 -2.93
N ALA A 642 22.36 27.70 -2.17
CA ALA A 642 22.92 26.83 -1.15
C ALA A 642 21.85 26.46 -0.11
N GLY A 643 21.68 25.15 0.12
CA GLY A 643 20.80 24.62 1.17
C GLY A 643 21.54 24.42 2.50
N PRO A 644 20.86 23.86 3.51
CA PRO A 644 21.46 23.52 4.79
C PRO A 644 22.62 22.53 4.62
N THR A 645 23.75 22.77 5.29
CA THR A 645 24.91 21.85 5.29
C THR A 645 25.42 21.61 6.72
N ARG A 646 26.25 20.58 6.92
CA ARG A 646 26.87 20.34 8.24
C ARG A 646 27.73 21.52 8.71
N ALA A 647 28.31 22.28 7.77
CA ALA A 647 29.14 23.47 8.03
C ALA A 647 28.31 24.77 8.19
N GLN A 648 27.17 24.87 7.50
CA GLN A 648 26.21 25.97 7.61
C GLN A 648 24.80 25.41 7.84
N PRO A 649 24.45 25.06 9.10
CA PRO A 649 23.11 24.58 9.43
C PRO A 649 22.08 25.70 9.30
N MET A 650 20.88 25.37 8.82
CA MET A 650 19.80 26.35 8.57
C MET A 650 18.45 25.78 9.02
N GLU A 651 17.55 26.65 9.45
CA GLU A 651 16.14 26.29 9.66
C GLU A 651 15.48 26.06 8.30
N ALA A 652 15.07 24.82 8.03
CA ALA A 652 14.46 24.41 6.77
C ALA A 652 13.44 23.28 7.00
N LYS A 653 12.46 23.16 6.10
CA LYS A 653 11.54 22.00 6.09
C LYS A 653 12.30 20.71 5.75
N PRO A 654 11.82 19.54 6.19
CA PRO A 654 12.19 18.24 5.62
C PRO A 654 12.30 18.27 4.08
N ASN A 655 13.25 17.51 3.52
CA ASN A 655 13.21 17.19 2.09
C ASN A 655 12.01 16.27 1.80
N ALA A 656 11.52 16.28 0.56
CA ALA A 656 10.34 15.49 0.18
C ALA A 656 10.48 14.71 -1.13
N ILE A 657 9.72 13.61 -1.21
CA ILE A 657 9.34 12.94 -2.47
C ILE A 657 7.84 13.12 -2.68
N LEU A 658 7.44 13.43 -3.90
CA LEU A 658 6.07 13.36 -4.36
C LEU A 658 5.88 12.07 -5.18
N TRP A 659 4.82 11.35 -4.90
CA TRP A 659 4.46 10.11 -5.57
C TRP A 659 3.13 10.31 -6.31
N GLN A 660 3.08 9.87 -7.57
CA GLN A 660 1.89 9.92 -8.42
C GLN A 660 1.93 8.76 -9.44
N HIS A 661 0.80 8.41 -10.06
CA HIS A 661 0.81 7.44 -11.14
C HIS A 661 1.07 8.10 -12.49
N ILE A 662 0.12 8.89 -13.00
CA ILE A 662 0.23 9.53 -14.32
C ILE A 662 1.21 10.70 -14.24
N PRO A 663 2.22 10.79 -15.12
CA PRO A 663 3.19 11.88 -15.12
C PRO A 663 2.57 13.22 -15.48
N LEU A 664 3.14 14.29 -14.94
CA LEU A 664 2.81 15.66 -15.35
C LEU A 664 3.40 15.98 -16.73
N PRO A 665 2.79 16.88 -17.52
CA PRO A 665 3.28 17.23 -18.87
C PRO A 665 4.76 17.61 -18.94
N GLU A 666 5.26 18.29 -17.91
CA GLU A 666 6.65 18.74 -17.76
C GLU A 666 7.63 17.57 -17.78
N ALA A 667 7.23 16.36 -17.35
CA ALA A 667 8.06 15.17 -17.43
C ALA A 667 8.52 14.85 -18.87
N TYR A 668 7.83 15.38 -19.89
CA TYR A 668 8.15 15.24 -21.31
C TYR A 668 8.48 16.57 -22.00
N SER A 669 7.85 17.69 -21.60
CA SER A 669 7.98 18.97 -22.29
C SER A 669 9.01 19.92 -21.68
N ALA A 670 9.45 19.71 -20.43
CA ALA A 670 10.45 20.57 -19.81
C ALA A 670 11.87 20.18 -20.24
N ASP A 671 12.73 21.19 -20.30
CA ASP A 671 14.15 21.00 -20.56
C ASP A 671 14.84 20.26 -19.40
N ILE A 672 15.78 19.37 -19.76
CA ILE A 672 16.64 18.70 -18.79
C ILE A 672 17.71 19.68 -18.32
N ASP A 673 17.84 19.83 -17.01
CA ASP A 673 18.87 20.64 -16.35
C ASP A 673 20.28 20.17 -16.76
N VAL A 674 21.21 21.11 -16.77
CA VAL A 674 22.63 20.87 -17.02
C VAL A 674 23.42 21.11 -15.73
N SER A 675 24.39 20.24 -15.46
CA SER A 675 25.30 20.33 -14.32
C SER A 675 26.31 21.48 -14.48
N PRO A 676 27.02 21.91 -13.42
CA PRO A 676 28.11 22.88 -13.53
C PRO A 676 29.23 22.45 -14.49
N SER A 677 29.36 21.14 -14.76
CA SER A 677 30.31 20.56 -15.73
C SER A 677 29.77 20.44 -17.16
N GLY A 678 28.58 20.96 -17.46
CA GLY A 678 27.99 20.93 -18.81
C GLY A 678 27.26 19.63 -19.16
N LYS A 679 27.13 18.67 -18.23
CA LYS A 679 26.47 17.39 -18.49
C LYS A 679 24.97 17.46 -18.21
N ARG A 680 24.14 16.86 -19.07
CA ARG A 680 22.69 16.74 -18.83
C ARG A 680 22.42 15.87 -17.60
N LEU A 681 21.53 16.31 -16.72
CA LEU A 681 21.14 15.60 -15.50
C LEU A 681 20.05 14.57 -15.80
N LEU A 682 20.47 13.49 -16.46
CA LEU A 682 19.68 12.35 -16.92
C LEU A 682 20.36 11.03 -16.48
N VAL A 683 19.57 10.06 -16.03
CA VAL A 683 20.04 8.69 -15.72
C VAL A 683 19.00 7.68 -16.17
N GLY A 684 19.43 6.64 -16.89
CA GLY A 684 18.55 5.58 -17.40
C GLY A 684 17.80 5.98 -18.67
N ALA A 685 16.91 5.09 -19.14
CA ALA A 685 16.31 5.19 -20.47
C ALA A 685 14.77 5.28 -20.45
N ARG A 686 14.23 5.90 -21.49
CA ARG A 686 12.80 6.04 -21.78
C ARG A 686 12.51 5.56 -23.19
N TYR A 687 11.62 4.58 -23.32
CA TYR A 687 11.27 3.97 -24.62
C TYR A 687 9.83 4.27 -25.06
N GLU A 688 9.01 4.89 -24.22
CA GLU A 688 7.64 5.31 -24.58
C GLU A 688 7.53 6.78 -24.97
N GLY A 689 6.44 7.09 -25.68
CA GLY A 689 6.02 8.45 -25.96
C GLY A 689 5.40 9.15 -24.75
N ASN A 690 4.70 10.26 -25.00
CA ASN A 690 4.10 11.07 -23.96
C ASN A 690 2.87 10.38 -23.32
N GLY A 691 3.00 9.96 -22.05
CA GLY A 691 1.93 9.41 -21.23
C GLY A 691 1.28 10.41 -20.25
N ALA A 692 1.54 11.71 -20.38
CA ALA A 692 0.91 12.74 -19.56
C ALA A 692 -0.49 13.13 -20.09
N PRO A 693 -1.37 13.74 -19.27
CA PRO A 693 -2.62 14.33 -19.76
C PRO A 693 -2.36 15.48 -20.74
N LYS A 694 -3.27 15.71 -21.68
CA LYS A 694 -3.15 16.82 -22.65
C LYS A 694 -3.36 18.19 -22.01
N TYR A 695 -4.15 18.25 -20.93
CA TYR A 695 -4.37 19.47 -20.16
C TYR A 695 -3.35 19.58 -19.02
N ASN A 696 -2.67 20.71 -18.96
CA ASN A 696 -1.79 21.06 -17.85
C ASN A 696 -2.52 22.00 -16.88
N SER A 697 -2.57 21.64 -15.59
CA SER A 697 -3.12 22.48 -14.53
C SER A 697 -2.10 23.43 -13.89
N GLY A 698 -0.83 23.38 -14.30
CA GLY A 698 0.26 24.17 -13.72
C GLY A 698 0.66 23.69 -12.32
N PHE A 699 0.41 22.42 -11.98
CA PHE A 699 0.78 21.88 -10.67
C PHE A 699 2.31 21.84 -10.46
N TRP A 700 3.08 21.74 -11.54
CA TRP A 700 4.54 21.81 -11.48
C TRP A 700 5.02 23.17 -10.93
N GLU A 701 4.59 24.28 -11.52
CA GLU A 701 4.96 25.62 -11.06
C GLU A 701 4.27 25.98 -9.75
N GLN A 702 2.95 25.82 -9.68
CA GLN A 702 2.11 26.34 -8.58
C GLN A 702 2.12 25.46 -7.33
N GLY A 703 2.40 24.17 -7.49
CA GLY A 703 2.61 23.22 -6.41
C GLY A 703 4.09 23.02 -6.16
N ILE A 704 4.73 22.20 -6.99
CA ILE A 704 6.07 21.63 -6.74
C ILE A 704 7.13 22.73 -6.60
N LEU A 705 7.28 23.61 -7.59
CA LEU A 705 8.31 24.66 -7.56
C LEU A 705 7.99 25.78 -6.58
N ALA A 706 6.72 26.15 -6.41
CA ALA A 706 6.30 27.19 -5.46
C ALA A 706 6.60 26.85 -3.99
N GLN A 707 6.63 25.56 -3.61
CA GLN A 707 6.89 25.14 -2.23
C GLN A 707 8.39 24.92 -1.99
N LYS A 708 9.04 25.90 -1.35
CA LYS A 708 10.49 25.89 -1.06
C LYS A 708 10.83 25.16 0.24
N GLU A 709 12.06 24.64 0.35
CA GLU A 709 12.54 24.04 1.61
C GLU A 709 12.91 25.09 2.67
N LEU A 710 13.47 26.22 2.23
CA LEU A 710 13.83 27.32 3.13
C LEU A 710 12.57 28.15 3.43
N PRO A 711 12.40 28.64 4.66
CA PRO A 711 11.36 29.61 4.96
C PRO A 711 11.61 30.86 4.12
N GLY A 712 10.68 31.16 3.20
CA GLY A 712 10.81 32.30 2.30
C GLY A 712 10.87 33.61 3.07
N SER A 713 11.64 34.56 2.53
CA SER A 713 11.42 35.97 2.82
C SER A 713 9.96 36.30 2.50
N THR A 714 9.26 36.99 3.41
CA THR A 714 7.85 37.36 3.22
C THR A 714 7.72 38.56 2.29
N ASP A 715 8.22 38.44 1.07
CA ASP A 715 8.22 39.48 0.05
C ASP A 715 6.86 39.58 -0.66
N GLY A 716 5.85 39.99 0.13
CA GLY A 716 4.61 40.61 -0.34
C GLY A 716 3.57 39.71 -1.01
N VAL A 717 3.97 38.63 -1.68
CA VAL A 717 3.04 37.71 -2.37
C VAL A 717 2.51 36.66 -1.38
N PRO A 718 1.19 36.57 -1.15
CA PRO A 718 0.62 35.55 -0.28
C PRO A 718 0.86 34.12 -0.78
N ILE A 719 1.18 33.20 0.13
CA ILE A 719 1.39 31.77 -0.17
C ILE A 719 0.13 31.08 -0.77
N ASP A 720 -1.03 31.76 -0.76
CA ASP A 720 -2.33 31.29 -1.24
C ASP A 720 -2.84 31.96 -2.55
N SER A 721 -2.11 32.87 -3.19
CA SER A 721 -2.51 33.38 -4.52
C SER A 721 -2.33 32.32 -5.61
N PHE A 722 -3.37 32.05 -6.40
CA PHE A 722 -3.25 31.25 -7.63
C PHE A 722 -2.40 32.03 -8.64
N TRP A 723 -1.47 31.37 -9.33
CA TRP A 723 -0.65 32.02 -10.36
C TRP A 723 -1.45 32.02 -11.67
N ASP A 724 -1.74 33.21 -12.19
CA ASP A 724 -2.60 33.41 -13.36
C ASP A 724 -1.83 33.37 -14.70
N GLY A 725 -0.52 33.15 -14.64
CA GLY A 725 0.38 33.18 -15.79
C GLY A 725 1.13 34.49 -15.96
N GLU A 726 0.80 35.55 -15.21
CA GLU A 726 1.49 36.84 -15.24
C GLU A 726 2.29 37.11 -13.95
N GLY A 727 3.43 37.80 -14.09
CA GLY A 727 4.38 38.05 -13.00
C GLY A 727 5.50 37.00 -12.89
N THR A 728 6.40 37.17 -11.91
CA THR A 728 7.48 36.21 -11.65
C THR A 728 6.90 34.91 -11.13
N SER A 729 7.07 33.83 -11.91
CA SER A 729 6.81 32.47 -11.43
C SER A 729 7.62 32.23 -10.13
N PRO A 730 7.11 31.51 -9.12
CA PRO A 730 7.81 31.26 -7.86
C PRO A 730 8.92 30.21 -8.01
N THR A 731 9.68 30.26 -9.10
CA THR A 731 10.77 29.34 -9.47
C THR A 731 12.05 29.62 -8.70
N GLU A 732 12.31 30.86 -8.30
CA GLU A 732 13.52 31.22 -7.53
C GLU A 732 13.55 30.54 -6.16
N GLY A 733 14.68 29.90 -5.82
CA GLY A 733 14.87 29.19 -4.55
C GLY A 733 14.63 27.68 -4.65
N ARG A 734 15.26 26.96 -3.73
CA ARG A 734 15.34 25.48 -3.69
C ARG A 734 13.99 24.85 -3.29
N PRO A 735 13.35 24.03 -4.16
CA PRO A 735 12.09 23.35 -3.83
C PRO A 735 12.21 22.39 -2.63
N GLU A 736 11.10 22.13 -1.93
CA GLU A 736 11.00 21.12 -0.86
C GLU A 736 11.04 19.70 -1.46
N VAL A 737 10.23 19.48 -2.50
CA VAL A 737 10.19 18.23 -3.27
C VAL A 737 11.45 18.12 -4.10
N LYS A 738 12.20 17.04 -3.92
CA LYS A 738 13.44 16.74 -4.67
C LYS A 738 13.20 15.76 -5.80
N VAL A 739 12.23 14.86 -5.61
CA VAL A 739 11.87 13.83 -6.58
C VAL A 739 10.35 13.77 -6.74
N VAL A 740 9.90 13.68 -7.98
CA VAL A 740 8.57 13.24 -8.39
C VAL A 740 8.72 11.83 -8.95
N ALA A 741 8.18 10.84 -8.25
CA ALA A 741 8.17 9.45 -8.66
C ALA A 741 6.85 9.12 -9.36
N ASN A 742 6.94 8.69 -10.61
CA ASN A 742 5.83 8.36 -11.50
C ASN A 742 5.75 6.83 -11.64
N GLY A 743 4.53 6.27 -11.63
CA GLY A 743 4.30 4.85 -11.90
C GLY A 743 4.26 4.54 -13.40
N HIS A 744 3.32 5.19 -14.08
CA HIS A 744 2.91 4.98 -15.46
C HIS A 744 4.07 4.91 -16.47
N CYS A 745 3.79 4.37 -17.66
CA CYS A 745 4.76 4.11 -18.73
C CYS A 745 5.73 2.95 -18.40
N HIS A 746 5.37 1.75 -18.85
CA HIS A 746 5.88 0.46 -18.42
C HIS A 746 7.33 0.16 -18.85
N ILE A 747 7.86 0.83 -19.87
CA ILE A 747 9.25 0.70 -20.33
C ILE A 747 10.00 2.02 -20.22
N SER A 748 9.52 2.90 -19.36
CA SER A 748 10.17 4.15 -18.99
C SER A 748 10.78 3.99 -17.61
N SER A 749 12.09 4.25 -17.50
CA SER A 749 12.83 4.10 -16.24
C SER A 749 13.94 5.13 -16.08
N ASP A 750 13.81 6.28 -16.75
CA ASP A 750 14.74 7.37 -16.58
C ASP A 750 14.42 8.22 -15.35
N CYS A 751 15.42 8.95 -14.89
CA CYS A 751 15.31 10.09 -13.99
C CYS A 751 15.88 11.31 -14.72
N ARG A 752 15.09 12.38 -14.86
CA ARG A 752 15.51 13.66 -15.43
C ARG A 752 15.37 14.74 -14.38
N ARG A 753 16.38 15.57 -14.19
CA ARG A 753 16.23 16.80 -13.39
C ARG A 753 15.66 17.91 -14.27
N LEU A 754 14.59 18.52 -13.79
CA LEU A 754 13.81 19.54 -14.47
C LEU A 754 13.63 20.70 -13.48
N SER A 755 14.14 21.89 -13.79
CA SER A 755 14.03 23.08 -12.91
C SER A 755 14.41 22.82 -11.44
N GLY A 756 15.44 21.99 -11.20
CA GLY A 756 15.89 21.63 -9.85
C GLY A 756 15.16 20.47 -9.16
N VAL A 757 14.26 19.75 -9.85
CA VAL A 757 13.52 18.59 -9.29
C VAL A 757 13.63 17.38 -10.21
N TRP A 758 13.91 16.20 -9.66
CA TRP A 758 14.01 14.96 -10.44
C TRP A 758 12.64 14.35 -10.73
N SER A 759 12.25 14.24 -11.99
CA SER A 759 11.14 13.39 -12.42
C SER A 759 11.67 11.99 -12.78
N CYS A 760 11.25 10.97 -12.03
CA CYS A 760 11.72 9.59 -12.14
C CYS A 760 10.56 8.65 -12.48
N PHE A 761 10.77 7.76 -13.44
CA PHE A 761 9.83 6.68 -13.78
C PHE A 761 10.21 5.37 -13.10
N GLY A 762 9.23 4.61 -12.62
CA GLY A 762 9.46 3.34 -11.90
C GLY A 762 10.02 2.22 -12.78
N GLY A 763 9.50 2.10 -14.01
CA GLY A 763 9.68 0.95 -14.89
C GLY A 763 8.71 -0.19 -14.57
N GLY A 764 8.38 -0.99 -15.57
CA GLY A 764 7.38 -2.05 -15.49
C GLY A 764 7.84 -3.23 -14.65
N ALA A 765 7.09 -3.51 -13.58
CA ALA A 765 7.40 -4.52 -12.57
C ALA A 765 6.83 -5.92 -12.87
N THR A 766 6.10 -6.08 -13.97
CA THR A 766 5.25 -7.25 -14.27
C THR A 766 5.50 -7.83 -15.65
N TYR A 767 5.03 -9.05 -15.89
CA TYR A 767 4.89 -9.65 -17.22
C TYR A 767 3.41 -9.67 -17.70
N SER A 768 2.46 -9.24 -16.87
CA SER A 768 1.04 -9.11 -17.23
C SER A 768 0.75 -7.80 -17.98
N GLY A 769 1.41 -6.70 -17.59
CA GLY A 769 1.41 -5.43 -18.33
C GLY A 769 2.30 -5.49 -19.58
N TYR A 770 2.02 -4.63 -20.57
CA TYR A 770 2.83 -4.51 -21.79
C TYR A 770 4.30 -4.14 -21.48
N GLY A 771 5.20 -4.40 -22.42
CA GLY A 771 6.64 -4.27 -22.22
C GLY A 771 7.46 -4.27 -23.51
N SER A 772 8.69 -4.79 -23.42
CA SER A 772 9.57 -5.03 -24.56
C SER A 772 10.60 -6.10 -24.21
N THR A 773 10.93 -6.99 -25.14
CA THR A 773 12.00 -7.98 -24.96
C THR A 773 13.39 -7.34 -24.84
N ALA A 774 13.55 -6.09 -25.30
CA ALA A 774 14.76 -5.29 -25.08
C ALA A 774 14.79 -4.58 -23.71
N PHE A 775 13.74 -4.71 -22.89
CA PHE A 775 13.60 -4.07 -21.59
C PHE A 775 13.34 -5.10 -20.49
N SER A 776 14.39 -5.50 -19.77
CA SER A 776 14.26 -6.34 -18.57
C SER A 776 13.27 -5.73 -17.58
N ARG A 777 12.35 -6.54 -17.05
CA ARG A 777 11.37 -6.09 -16.04
C ARG A 777 12.13 -5.65 -14.80
N ARG A 778 11.68 -4.58 -14.15
CA ARG A 778 12.45 -3.94 -13.08
C ARG A 778 11.57 -3.19 -12.09
N MET A 779 12.09 -2.97 -10.90
CA MET A 779 11.49 -2.13 -9.87
C MET A 779 12.50 -1.10 -9.41
N ARG A 780 12.04 0.13 -9.15
CA ARG A 780 12.91 1.21 -8.66
C ARG A 780 13.01 1.16 -7.14
N VAL A 781 14.22 1.37 -6.63
CA VAL A 781 14.49 1.56 -5.21
C VAL A 781 14.94 2.99 -4.99
N PHE A 782 14.46 3.61 -3.92
CA PHE A 782 14.99 4.84 -3.37
C PHE A 782 15.65 4.56 -2.02
N GLU A 783 16.90 5.00 -1.89
CA GLU A 783 17.68 4.97 -0.65
C GLU A 783 17.75 6.41 -0.12
N ILE A 784 17.03 6.67 0.97
CA ILE A 784 16.98 7.97 1.65
C ILE A 784 17.94 7.86 2.84
N GLY A 785 19.04 8.61 2.80
CA GLY A 785 20.11 8.55 3.79
C GLY A 785 20.38 9.89 4.47
N ASP A 786 21.33 9.91 5.40
CA ASP A 786 21.70 11.09 6.20
C ASP A 786 20.46 11.76 6.86
N PHE A 787 19.54 10.96 7.39
CA PHE A 787 18.26 11.41 7.98
C PHE A 787 17.38 12.24 7.03
N GLY A 788 17.48 11.97 5.72
CA GLY A 788 16.72 12.67 4.69
C GLY A 788 17.51 13.70 3.88
N GLU A 789 18.79 13.96 4.21
CA GLU A 789 19.64 14.89 3.44
C GLU A 789 20.22 14.30 2.15
N LYS A 790 20.12 12.97 1.97
CA LYS A 790 20.56 12.29 0.75
C LYS A 790 19.42 11.48 0.15
N ILE A 791 19.25 11.56 -1.16
CA ILE A 791 18.34 10.70 -1.92
C ILE A 791 19.12 10.06 -3.06
N SER A 792 19.22 8.73 -3.04
CA SER A 792 19.81 7.93 -4.10
C SER A 792 18.76 6.97 -4.68
N THR A 793 18.97 6.52 -5.90
CA THR A 793 18.10 5.53 -6.56
C THR A 793 18.92 4.49 -7.31
N TYR A 794 18.34 3.32 -7.52
CA TYR A 794 18.77 2.33 -8.50
C TYR A 794 17.54 1.53 -8.96
N GLN A 795 17.69 0.72 -10.02
CA GLN A 795 16.69 -0.26 -10.43
C GLN A 795 17.21 -1.66 -10.16
N LEU A 796 16.37 -2.54 -9.61
CA LEU A 796 16.62 -3.98 -9.57
C LEU A 796 15.88 -4.63 -10.73
N THR A 797 16.58 -5.37 -11.59
CA THR A 797 15.96 -6.13 -12.68
C THR A 797 15.55 -7.54 -12.23
N ASP A 798 14.64 -8.15 -12.99
CA ASP A 798 14.26 -9.57 -12.93
C ASP A 798 15.45 -10.55 -12.88
N ALA A 799 16.55 -10.23 -13.57
CA ALA A 799 17.83 -10.91 -13.51
C ALA A 799 18.68 -10.61 -12.25
N ARG A 800 18.09 -10.00 -11.21
CA ARG A 800 18.69 -9.56 -9.93
C ARG A 800 19.85 -8.55 -10.07
N LYS A 801 19.99 -7.88 -11.22
CA LYS A 801 21.04 -6.88 -11.44
C LYS A 801 20.59 -5.52 -10.91
N ARG A 802 21.49 -4.81 -10.22
CA ARG A 802 21.31 -3.41 -9.84
C ARG A 802 21.89 -2.52 -10.93
N ILE A 803 21.05 -1.73 -11.58
CA ILE A 803 21.43 -0.83 -12.70
C ILE A 803 21.00 0.61 -12.40
N ASN A 804 21.51 1.56 -13.18
CA ASN A 804 21.11 2.98 -13.12
C ASN A 804 21.21 3.57 -11.70
N ARG A 805 22.27 3.22 -10.96
CA ARG A 805 22.52 3.73 -9.61
C ARG A 805 22.99 5.18 -9.68
N ALA A 806 22.28 6.08 -9.03
CA ALA A 806 22.61 7.50 -8.97
C ALA A 806 22.28 8.10 -7.61
N ALA A 807 23.12 9.01 -7.12
CA ALA A 807 22.76 9.94 -6.05
C ALA A 807 22.09 11.16 -6.70
N LEU A 808 20.79 11.33 -6.49
CA LEU A 808 19.98 12.39 -7.09
C LEU A 808 20.11 13.70 -6.32
N TYR A 809 20.13 13.63 -4.99
CA TYR A 809 20.19 14.80 -4.11
C TYR A 809 21.12 14.56 -2.92
N GLY A 810 21.78 15.61 -2.46
CA GLY A 810 22.66 15.62 -1.29
C GLY A 810 24.14 15.49 -1.66
N ALA A 811 24.98 15.25 -0.65
CA ALA A 811 26.42 15.22 -0.79
C ALA A 811 26.90 14.12 -1.77
N GLY A 812 27.68 14.51 -2.77
CA GLY A 812 28.16 13.66 -3.87
C GLY A 812 27.09 13.28 -4.90
N SER A 813 25.96 13.99 -4.93
CA SER A 813 24.94 13.81 -5.98
C SER A 813 25.40 14.32 -7.34
N LEU A 814 24.69 13.91 -8.40
CA LEU A 814 24.89 14.41 -9.76
C LEU A 814 24.67 15.94 -9.86
N GLU A 815 23.99 16.57 -8.90
CA GLU A 815 23.81 18.02 -8.83
C GLU A 815 25.06 18.78 -8.34
N GLU A 816 25.98 18.09 -7.65
CA GLU A 816 27.24 18.66 -7.14
C GLU A 816 28.45 18.39 -8.05
N GLN A 817 28.29 17.56 -9.09
CA GLN A 817 29.33 17.12 -10.04
C GLN A 817 29.26 17.88 -11.37
#